data_AF-A0A7U5JVT6-F1
#
_entry.id   AF-A0A7U5JVT6-F1
#
_cell.length_a   1.000
_cell.length_b   1.000
_cell.length_c   1.000
_cell.angle_alpha   90.00
_cell.angle_beta   90.00
_cell.angle_gamma   90.00
#
_symmetry.space_group_name_H-M   'P 1'
#
loop_
_entity.id
_entity.type
_entity.pdbx_description
1 polymer ?
#
loop_
_entity_poly.entity_id
_entity_poly.type
_entity_poly.pdbx_seq_one_letter_code
_entity_poly.pdbx_strand_id
1 'polypeptide(L)'
;MKKSTSKLLIAALASSAIIAPISSVASAATPVKEGVYFSATNEFFTVEQLGDLSTQKIGKLFDENSTDQVFIYTEGIGTATLAQANASDFISAANENGFKNEPEKIIPEGSYVGKDGNDIVIGDVVAPELSVESVSAIDETGVTVSFTALTEAKEGATITVVDPSGKTVEVTPVNLEVGDTSATFDFVTAYEELPLGTFVVQGKDFDTAAVDAVVKVNEATNVVELWTALQSKYFTGAVEANIEKYDTLLDGTQTTVAEVQAIIDEVNQADMDAEAEAATVKKVADATNVLQLLNALKDPAFSNVNADWITDYSTENVTLDDDSTTVGLLALDSTYYFGETPGATIEGIQNAIDAQNLTKAGNAVTAAEGTLSQSDITDAKALVNKYVPADAEGVTTKKDLLDRLAVHEAVVNVTVANTNAKLSAALNALDKLSDDFDIATVNSKELTRYRTDITTAVAANKDTAAEIQTIIGDANDDAETAAAEAVRDVTAATTPAQLKELLATLSDRAAFGTDAFDNTTVVEASLQDYIDALVAETTPTNKNTAALIQGIIDGVNSPTDALDAVDLEVKTPSDATGAALLALLQNPSLKLDNLVEANALAYLADVADFDAAITDTNSVAGEEAAVKDVVNATNARVALNAATTDTAAKTALTKFAIATSNTTYINLSSTAKLEVAGLVLAEKPANGYADNADVTSEITTQDTARGTLLTNVNGATTINAMNTALSALDYKAYNDLSASQKVAVAEAFLANFPTDKDGDKVAYSTLTNIKADIDKAITAVAE
;
A
#
# COMPACT_ATOMS: atom_id res chain seq x y z
N MET A 1 -5.25 -60.32 -24.26
CA MET A 1 -4.23 -61.10 -25.00
C MET A 1 -3.03 -60.19 -25.17
N LYS A 2 -1.78 -60.41 -24.76
CA LYS A 2 -0.97 -61.47 -24.10
C LYS A 2 -0.05 -60.71 -23.12
N LYS A 3 -0.09 -60.89 -21.79
CA LYS A 3 0.76 -61.76 -20.95
C LYS A 3 2.13 -62.17 -21.53
N SER A 4 3.21 -61.77 -20.84
CA SER A 4 4.34 -62.62 -20.35
C SER A 4 5.39 -61.68 -19.72
N THR A 5 5.61 -61.55 -18.41
CA THR A 5 6.14 -62.49 -17.39
C THR A 5 7.55 -63.02 -17.65
N SER A 6 8.44 -62.83 -16.66
CA SER A 6 9.57 -63.68 -16.19
C SER A 6 10.89 -62.90 -16.06
N LYS A 7 11.78 -63.12 -15.09
CA LYS A 7 11.83 -63.94 -13.87
C LYS A 7 13.11 -63.51 -13.11
N LEU A 8 12.99 -63.55 -11.80
CA LEU A 8 14.03 -63.70 -10.77
C LEU A 8 15.11 -64.73 -11.15
N LEU A 9 16.40 -64.46 -10.89
CA LEU A 9 17.32 -65.49 -10.38
C LEU A 9 18.49 -64.91 -9.58
N ILE A 10 18.52 -65.36 -8.33
CA ILE A 10 19.59 -65.28 -7.33
C ILE A 10 20.74 -66.19 -7.74
N ALA A 11 21.99 -65.76 -7.51
CA ALA A 11 23.12 -66.67 -7.33
C ALA A 11 23.93 -66.21 -6.11
N ALA A 12 23.77 -66.96 -5.02
CA ALA A 12 24.63 -66.98 -3.86
C ALA A 12 25.69 -68.09 -4.03
N LEU A 13 26.90 -67.85 -3.53
CA LEU A 13 27.91 -68.83 -3.06
C LEU A 13 28.98 -67.98 -2.33
N ALA A 14 28.87 -67.83 -1.01
CA ALA A 14 29.48 -68.70 0.01
C ALA A 14 31.00 -68.85 -0.17
N SER A 15 31.80 -68.29 0.73
CA SER A 15 32.47 -69.09 1.79
C SER A 15 33.42 -68.20 2.61
N SER A 16 33.13 -68.09 3.90
CA SER A 16 34.04 -68.26 5.05
C SER A 16 35.54 -67.91 4.88
N ALA A 17 36.02 -67.08 5.81
CA ALA A 17 36.95 -67.48 6.88
C ALA A 17 38.16 -66.54 7.08
N ILE A 18 38.37 -66.22 8.37
CA ILE A 18 39.65 -65.99 9.05
C ILE A 18 40.24 -64.58 8.92
N ILE A 19 39.99 -63.83 10.00
CA ILE A 19 40.87 -62.82 10.58
C ILE A 19 42.21 -63.49 10.92
N ALA A 20 43.30 -62.99 10.35
CA ALA A 20 44.63 -63.04 10.94
C ALA A 20 45.43 -61.78 10.54
N PRO A 21 46.16 -61.15 11.46
CA PRO A 21 46.73 -59.82 11.26
C PRO A 21 48.05 -59.91 10.49
N ILE A 22 48.26 -59.03 9.50
CA ILE A 22 49.59 -58.79 8.95
C ILE A 22 50.02 -57.40 9.39
N SER A 23 50.99 -57.45 10.28
CA SER A 23 51.83 -56.37 10.79
C SER A 23 52.53 -55.57 9.68
N SER A 24 52.55 -54.25 9.90
CA SER A 24 53.65 -53.32 9.64
C SER A 24 54.42 -53.47 8.31
N VAL A 25 54.13 -52.56 7.38
CA VAL A 25 55.17 -51.97 6.54
C VAL A 25 54.98 -50.46 6.58
N ALA A 26 55.79 -49.79 7.40
CA ALA A 26 55.97 -48.35 7.33
C ALA A 26 56.70 -48.04 6.01
N SER A 27 55.96 -47.68 4.96
CA SER A 27 56.54 -46.86 3.89
C SER A 27 56.44 -45.41 4.36
N ALA A 28 57.59 -44.75 4.53
CA ALA A 28 57.65 -43.32 4.76
C ALA A 28 56.95 -42.61 3.59
N ALA A 29 55.68 -42.27 3.77
CA ALA A 29 54.97 -41.36 2.90
C ALA A 29 55.58 -39.98 3.14
N THR A 30 56.19 -39.43 2.10
CA THR A 30 56.54 -38.00 2.05
C THR A 30 55.31 -37.17 2.46
N PRO A 31 55.44 -36.15 3.31
CA PRO A 31 54.32 -35.31 3.71
C PRO A 31 53.64 -34.77 2.45
N VAL A 32 52.33 -35.02 2.32
CA VAL A 32 51.53 -34.38 1.27
C VAL A 32 51.43 -32.92 1.67
N LYS A 33 51.95 -32.02 0.84
CA LYS A 33 51.88 -30.56 1.09
C LYS A 33 50.43 -30.10 1.01
N GLU A 34 50.06 -29.09 1.78
CA GLU A 34 48.74 -28.45 1.70
C GLU A 34 48.55 -27.75 0.36
N GLY A 35 47.36 -27.87 -0.23
CA GLY A 35 47.08 -27.31 -1.55
C GLY A 35 45.75 -27.76 -2.15
N VAL A 36 45.48 -27.28 -3.36
CA VAL A 36 44.25 -27.57 -4.12
C VAL A 36 44.59 -28.44 -5.32
N TYR A 37 43.84 -29.53 -5.47
CA TYR A 37 43.93 -30.46 -6.58
C TYR A 37 42.73 -30.31 -7.51
N PHE A 38 42.99 -30.02 -8.78
CA PHE A 38 41.99 -29.97 -9.84
C PHE A 38 42.03 -31.27 -10.63
N SER A 39 41.04 -32.14 -10.43
CA SER A 39 41.08 -33.51 -10.93
C SER A 39 40.85 -33.65 -12.44
N ALA A 40 40.17 -32.70 -13.10
CA ALA A 40 39.97 -32.76 -14.55
C ALA A 40 41.26 -32.39 -15.30
N THR A 41 42.04 -31.46 -14.75
CA THR A 41 43.34 -31.05 -15.30
C THR A 41 44.51 -31.85 -14.71
N ASN A 42 44.28 -32.60 -13.63
CA ASN A 42 45.28 -33.37 -12.89
C ASN A 42 46.43 -32.47 -12.38
N GLU A 43 46.11 -31.23 -12.00
CA GLU A 43 47.05 -30.23 -11.49
C GLU A 43 46.88 -30.05 -9.98
N PHE A 44 48.01 -29.99 -9.26
CA PHE A 44 48.06 -29.72 -7.82
C PHE A 44 48.85 -28.43 -7.57
N PHE A 45 48.27 -27.51 -6.82
CA PHE A 45 48.91 -26.26 -6.44
C PHE A 45 49.02 -26.18 -4.92
N THR A 46 50.23 -25.99 -4.41
CA THR A 46 50.39 -25.66 -2.98
C THR A 46 49.79 -24.29 -2.68
N VAL A 47 49.50 -24.01 -1.41
CA VAL A 47 49.01 -22.69 -0.96
C VAL A 47 49.90 -21.55 -1.48
N GLU A 48 51.22 -21.71 -1.39
CA GLU A 48 52.19 -20.74 -1.91
C GLU A 48 52.11 -20.58 -3.44
N GLN A 49 51.87 -21.67 -4.18
CA GLN A 49 51.72 -21.60 -5.64
C GLN A 49 50.40 -20.97 -6.06
N LEU A 50 49.33 -21.10 -5.26
CA LEU A 50 48.04 -20.45 -5.52
C LEU A 50 48.15 -18.92 -5.43
N GLY A 51 48.94 -18.40 -4.49
CA GLY A 51 49.20 -16.96 -4.36
C GLY A 51 49.97 -16.36 -5.54
N ASP A 52 50.73 -17.18 -6.28
CA ASP A 52 51.52 -16.76 -7.44
C ASP A 52 50.77 -16.93 -8.79
N LEU A 53 49.57 -17.53 -8.80
CA LEU A 53 48.77 -17.68 -10.00
C LEU A 53 48.09 -16.36 -10.38
N SER A 54 48.08 -16.02 -11.67
CA SER A 54 47.28 -14.89 -12.14
C SER A 54 45.79 -15.20 -12.02
N THR A 55 44.99 -14.19 -11.71
CA THR A 55 43.52 -14.28 -11.61
C THR A 55 42.87 -14.91 -12.84
N GLN A 56 43.37 -14.63 -14.06
CA GLN A 56 42.92 -15.28 -15.30
C GLN A 56 43.15 -16.79 -15.31
N LYS A 57 44.25 -17.27 -14.71
CA LYS A 57 44.55 -18.71 -14.67
C LYS A 57 43.71 -19.42 -13.62
N ILE A 58 43.41 -18.77 -12.50
CA ILE A 58 42.49 -19.28 -11.47
C ILE A 58 41.08 -19.41 -12.07
N GLY A 59 40.54 -18.35 -12.70
CA GLY A 59 39.22 -18.41 -13.34
C GLY A 59 39.11 -19.54 -14.37
N LYS A 60 40.12 -19.69 -15.22
CA LYS A 60 40.15 -20.77 -16.23
C LYS A 60 40.17 -22.17 -15.60
N LEU A 61 40.87 -22.37 -14.47
CA LEU A 61 40.88 -23.66 -13.78
C LEU A 61 39.51 -24.03 -13.21
N PHE A 62 38.73 -23.05 -12.76
CA PHE A 62 37.35 -23.26 -12.30
C PHE A 62 36.36 -23.42 -13.46
N ASP A 63 36.58 -22.78 -14.61
CA ASP A 63 35.75 -23.00 -15.80
C ASP A 63 35.95 -24.41 -16.40
N GLU A 64 37.16 -24.98 -16.27
CA GLU A 64 37.53 -26.29 -16.83
C GLU A 64 37.27 -27.47 -15.88
N ASN A 65 36.92 -27.23 -14.61
CA ASN A 65 36.62 -28.27 -13.62
C ASN A 65 35.25 -28.03 -12.99
N SER A 66 34.38 -29.05 -12.92
CA SER A 66 33.16 -28.92 -12.10
C SER A 66 33.52 -28.81 -10.61
N THR A 67 32.61 -28.28 -9.79
CA THR A 67 32.79 -28.17 -8.32
C THR A 67 33.19 -29.48 -7.66
N ASP A 68 32.67 -30.60 -8.17
CA ASP A 68 32.91 -31.96 -7.68
C ASP A 68 34.30 -32.50 -8.06
N GLN A 69 35.05 -31.74 -8.85
CA GLN A 69 36.37 -32.08 -9.36
C GLN A 69 37.51 -31.29 -8.68
N VAL A 70 37.20 -30.44 -7.70
CA VAL A 70 38.17 -29.65 -6.93
C VAL A 70 38.30 -30.21 -5.52
N PHE A 71 39.51 -30.60 -5.13
CA PHE A 71 39.80 -31.22 -3.82
C PHE A 71 40.81 -30.39 -3.03
N ILE A 72 40.46 -30.00 -1.80
CA ILE A 72 41.33 -29.22 -0.92
C ILE A 72 41.99 -30.18 0.09
N TYR A 73 43.32 -30.17 0.16
CA TYR A 73 44.10 -30.93 1.12
C TYR A 73 44.67 -29.99 2.19
N THR A 74 44.27 -30.18 3.46
CA THR A 74 44.80 -29.45 4.63
C THR A 74 45.31 -30.43 5.69
N GLU A 75 46.36 -30.08 6.46
CA GLU A 75 46.89 -30.92 7.53
C GLU A 75 46.44 -30.39 8.90
N GLY A 76 45.67 -31.21 9.64
CA GLY A 76 45.57 -31.11 11.09
C GLY A 76 44.31 -30.44 11.65
N ILE A 77 43.76 -31.08 12.69
CA ILE A 77 42.60 -30.68 13.46
C ILE A 77 43.00 -29.48 14.33
N GLY A 78 42.76 -28.25 13.84
CA GLY A 78 43.02 -27.04 14.65
C GLY A 78 42.98 -25.67 13.99
N THR A 79 42.53 -25.53 12.73
CA THR A 79 42.69 -24.26 11.97
C THR A 79 41.44 -23.84 11.19
N ALA A 80 40.24 -23.96 11.78
CA ALA A 80 39.03 -23.33 11.22
C ALA A 80 39.21 -21.81 10.98
N THR A 81 40.04 -21.15 11.78
CA THR A 81 40.30 -19.71 11.71
C THR A 81 41.22 -19.30 10.54
N LEU A 82 42.11 -20.19 10.08
CA LEU A 82 43.02 -19.90 8.96
C LEU A 82 42.37 -20.23 7.60
N ALA A 83 41.47 -21.23 7.58
CA ALA A 83 40.67 -21.56 6.41
C ALA A 83 39.63 -20.46 6.10
N GLN A 84 39.01 -19.85 7.12
CA GLN A 84 38.08 -18.71 6.93
C GLN A 84 38.77 -17.44 6.43
N ALA A 85 39.96 -17.11 6.95
CA ALA A 85 40.71 -15.94 6.50
C ALA A 85 41.10 -16.04 5.02
N ASN A 86 41.56 -17.20 4.58
CA ASN A 86 41.93 -17.42 3.18
C ASN A 86 40.70 -17.63 2.27
N ALA A 87 39.59 -18.20 2.79
CA ALA A 87 38.34 -18.31 2.04
C ALA A 87 37.67 -16.95 1.82
N SER A 88 37.78 -16.02 2.77
CA SER A 88 37.26 -14.65 2.63
C SER A 88 37.98 -13.89 1.49
N ASP A 89 39.31 -14.02 1.40
CA ASP A 89 40.09 -13.45 0.29
C ASP A 89 39.76 -14.16 -1.04
N PHE A 90 39.50 -15.47 -1.02
CA PHE A 90 39.11 -16.26 -2.19
C PHE A 90 37.70 -15.91 -2.70
N ILE A 91 36.74 -15.72 -1.79
CA ILE A 91 35.36 -15.29 -2.06
C ILE A 91 35.35 -13.85 -2.58
N SER A 92 36.19 -12.97 -2.03
CA SER A 92 36.34 -11.60 -2.49
C SER A 92 36.88 -11.54 -3.93
N ALA A 93 37.90 -12.35 -4.25
CA ALA A 93 38.45 -12.47 -5.60
C ALA A 93 37.45 -13.08 -6.62
N ALA A 94 36.58 -14.00 -6.19
CA ALA A 94 35.50 -14.56 -7.02
C ALA A 94 34.37 -13.55 -7.26
N ASN A 95 34.03 -12.73 -6.25
CA ASN A 95 32.99 -11.71 -6.34
C ASN A 95 33.37 -10.53 -7.24
N GLU A 96 34.65 -10.14 -7.31
CA GLU A 96 35.14 -9.11 -8.23
C GLU A 96 35.04 -9.52 -9.72
N ASN A 97 34.87 -10.81 -10.02
CA ASN A 97 34.81 -11.34 -11.39
C ASN A 97 33.42 -11.83 -11.85
N GLY A 98 32.34 -11.45 -11.14
CA GLY A 98 30.96 -11.60 -11.65
C GLY A 98 30.15 -12.80 -11.13
N PHE A 99 30.63 -13.52 -10.11
CA PHE A 99 29.87 -14.60 -9.45
C PHE A 99 29.00 -14.11 -8.26
N LYS A 100 28.46 -12.89 -8.34
CA LYS A 100 27.83 -12.16 -7.21
C LYS A 100 26.60 -12.81 -6.56
N ASN A 101 25.97 -13.81 -7.19
CA ASN A 101 24.61 -14.20 -6.81
C ASN A 101 24.45 -15.57 -6.15
N GLU A 102 25.51 -16.38 -5.97
CA GLU A 102 25.41 -17.70 -5.32
C GLU A 102 26.70 -18.13 -4.56
N PRO A 103 27.07 -17.48 -3.45
CA PRO A 103 28.26 -17.85 -2.67
C PRO A 103 28.17 -19.25 -2.05
N GLU A 104 26.95 -19.75 -1.84
CA GLU A 104 26.65 -21.03 -1.20
C GLU A 104 27.01 -22.25 -2.08
N LYS A 105 27.16 -22.06 -3.40
CA LYS A 105 27.58 -23.11 -4.34
C LYS A 105 29.10 -23.38 -4.35
N ILE A 106 29.90 -22.59 -3.65
CA ILE A 106 31.37 -22.63 -3.75
C ILE A 106 31.99 -23.60 -2.73
N ILE A 107 31.25 -24.02 -1.70
CA ILE A 107 31.68 -25.07 -0.78
C ILE A 107 30.74 -26.27 -0.97
N PRO A 108 31.19 -27.37 -1.61
CA PRO A 108 30.35 -28.54 -1.74
C PRO A 108 30.04 -29.09 -0.34
N GLU A 109 28.76 -29.23 -0.01
CA GLU A 109 28.31 -30.06 1.10
C GLU A 109 28.71 -31.52 0.81
N GLY A 110 29.89 -31.92 1.26
CA GLY A 110 30.44 -33.22 0.94
C GLY A 110 31.66 -33.59 1.78
N SER A 111 31.40 -34.40 2.81
CA SER A 111 32.28 -35.41 3.43
C SER A 111 33.79 -35.10 3.46
N TYR A 112 34.26 -34.53 4.58
CA TYR A 112 35.68 -34.51 4.91
C TYR A 112 36.12 -35.91 5.32
N VAL A 113 36.98 -36.55 4.52
CA VAL A 113 37.51 -37.87 4.83
C VAL A 113 38.78 -37.70 5.66
N GLY A 114 38.78 -38.20 6.89
CA GLY A 114 39.98 -38.24 7.73
C GLY A 114 41.08 -39.11 7.12
N LYS A 115 42.32 -38.97 7.61
CA LYS A 115 43.53 -39.69 7.14
C LYS A 115 43.39 -41.24 7.15
N ASP A 116 42.36 -41.73 7.81
CA ASP A 116 41.97 -43.12 8.03
C ASP A 116 40.79 -43.60 7.16
N GLY A 117 40.23 -42.75 6.28
CA GLY A 117 39.19 -43.15 5.33
C GLY A 117 37.76 -43.12 5.86
N ASN A 118 37.52 -42.50 7.03
CA ASN A 118 36.20 -42.33 7.62
C ASN A 118 35.68 -40.89 7.45
N ASP A 119 34.37 -40.74 7.29
CA ASP A 119 33.68 -39.44 7.25
C ASP A 119 33.80 -38.72 8.60
N ILE A 120 34.25 -37.48 8.57
CA ILE A 120 34.20 -36.56 9.71
C ILE A 120 32.82 -35.90 9.69
N VAL A 121 31.96 -36.28 10.64
CA VAL A 121 30.74 -35.53 10.96
C VAL A 121 31.18 -34.28 11.71
N ILE A 122 31.04 -33.10 11.09
CA ILE A 122 31.17 -31.82 11.80
C ILE A 122 29.98 -31.75 12.76
N GLY A 123 30.24 -31.86 14.06
CA GLY A 123 29.21 -31.62 15.07
C GLY A 123 28.75 -30.16 14.98
N ASP A 124 27.43 -29.95 15.01
CA ASP A 124 26.78 -28.65 14.94
C ASP A 124 27.56 -27.59 15.74
N VAL A 125 28.02 -26.55 15.04
CA VAL A 125 28.52 -25.34 15.69
C VAL A 125 27.31 -24.74 16.40
N VAL A 126 27.23 -24.92 17.72
CA VAL A 126 26.18 -24.29 18.54
C VAL A 126 26.28 -22.79 18.31
N ALA A 127 25.27 -22.22 17.64
CA ALA A 127 25.18 -20.79 17.40
C ALA A 127 25.34 -20.05 18.74
N PRO A 128 26.09 -18.95 18.81
CA PRO A 128 26.26 -18.21 20.05
C PRO A 128 24.89 -17.82 20.60
N GLU A 129 24.65 -18.10 21.89
CA GLU A 129 23.40 -17.76 22.57
C GLU A 129 23.10 -16.25 22.47
N LEU A 130 21.81 -15.88 22.52
CA LEU A 130 21.39 -14.48 22.53
C LEU A 130 21.83 -13.81 23.85
N SER A 131 22.64 -12.76 23.76
CA SER A 131 23.12 -12.00 24.91
C SER A 131 22.12 -10.92 25.31
N VAL A 132 21.23 -11.25 26.25
CA VAL A 132 20.24 -10.32 26.79
C VAL A 132 20.92 -9.24 27.66
N GLU A 133 20.59 -7.98 27.41
CA GLU A 133 21.09 -6.83 28.17
C GLU A 133 20.17 -6.49 29.36
N SER A 134 18.86 -6.49 29.12
CA SER A 134 17.82 -6.18 30.12
C SER A 134 16.49 -6.89 29.80
N VAL A 135 15.59 -6.91 30.78
CA VAL A 135 14.21 -7.41 30.65
C VAL A 135 13.29 -6.22 30.77
N SER A 136 12.45 -5.98 29.76
CA SER A 136 11.57 -4.81 29.70
C SER A 136 10.19 -5.09 30.27
N ALA A 137 9.66 -6.31 30.11
CA ALA A 137 8.38 -6.71 30.66
C ALA A 137 8.28 -8.24 30.81
N ILE A 138 7.48 -8.68 31.78
CA ILE A 138 7.00 -10.07 31.90
C ILE A 138 5.52 -10.01 32.26
N ASP A 139 4.69 -10.73 31.51
CA ASP A 139 3.25 -10.91 31.76
C ASP A 139 2.88 -12.40 31.77
N GLU A 140 1.59 -12.73 31.87
CA GLU A 140 1.14 -14.13 31.92
C GLU A 140 1.51 -14.93 30.67
N THR A 141 1.73 -14.26 29.53
CA THR A 141 1.89 -14.87 28.22
C THR A 141 3.32 -14.93 27.74
N GLY A 142 4.21 -14.04 28.20
CA GLY A 142 5.59 -14.04 27.75
C GLY A 142 6.51 -13.07 28.47
N VAL A 143 7.72 -12.95 27.91
CA VAL A 143 8.77 -12.05 28.38
C VAL A 143 9.32 -11.23 27.22
N THR A 144 9.45 -9.93 27.43
CA THR A 144 10.13 -9.03 26.49
C THR A 144 11.51 -8.70 27.02
N VAL A 145 12.53 -8.93 26.18
CA VAL A 145 13.93 -8.65 26.49
C VAL A 145 14.52 -7.65 25.52
N SER A 146 15.55 -6.93 25.95
CA SER A 146 16.39 -6.11 25.08
C SER A 146 17.81 -6.68 25.00
N PHE A 147 18.46 -6.52 23.85
CA PHE A 147 19.81 -7.00 23.55
C PHE A 147 20.49 -6.04 22.56
N THR A 148 21.82 -6.11 22.46
CA THR A 148 22.57 -5.35 21.46
C THR A 148 22.04 -5.69 20.06
N ALA A 149 21.92 -4.67 19.20
CA ALA A 149 21.50 -4.84 17.82
C ALA A 149 22.23 -6.01 17.17
N LEU A 150 21.48 -7.00 16.69
CA LEU A 150 22.09 -8.19 16.09
C LEU A 150 22.88 -7.81 14.84
N THR A 151 24.12 -8.27 14.73
CA THR A 151 24.93 -8.09 13.51
C THR A 151 24.62 -9.15 12.45
N GLU A 152 24.00 -10.26 12.86
CA GLU A 152 23.59 -11.39 12.03
C GLU A 152 22.20 -11.87 12.47
N ALA A 153 21.35 -12.27 11.53
CA ALA A 153 20.05 -12.85 11.85
C ALA A 153 20.21 -14.18 12.60
N LYS A 154 19.30 -14.47 13.53
CA LYS A 154 19.25 -15.69 14.32
C LYS A 154 17.87 -16.35 14.18
N GLU A 155 17.80 -17.42 13.39
CA GLU A 155 16.59 -18.25 13.35
C GLU A 155 16.47 -19.10 14.61
N GLY A 156 15.24 -19.24 15.12
CA GLY A 156 14.94 -20.07 16.28
C GLY A 156 15.68 -19.64 17.55
N ALA A 157 15.93 -18.34 17.73
CA ALA A 157 16.54 -17.84 18.96
C ALA A 157 15.67 -18.23 20.16
N THR A 158 16.31 -18.57 21.27
CA THR A 158 15.65 -18.91 22.53
C THR A 158 16.41 -18.24 23.68
N ILE A 159 15.76 -18.16 24.83
CA ILE A 159 16.32 -17.59 26.06
C ILE A 159 15.97 -18.49 27.25
N THR A 160 16.86 -18.53 28.24
CA THR A 160 16.57 -19.20 29.51
C THR A 160 15.77 -18.25 30.40
N VAL A 161 14.57 -18.65 30.81
CA VAL A 161 13.75 -17.94 31.79
C VAL A 161 13.61 -18.82 33.02
N VAL A 162 13.91 -18.30 34.22
CA VAL A 162 13.72 -18.99 35.49
C VAL A 162 12.72 -18.20 36.33
N ASP A 163 11.66 -18.85 36.78
CA ASP A 163 10.61 -18.24 37.60
C ASP A 163 11.06 -18.03 39.07
N PRO A 164 10.27 -17.32 39.89
CA PRO A 164 10.59 -17.09 41.30
C PRO A 164 10.69 -18.35 42.17
N SER A 165 10.17 -19.49 41.70
CA SER A 165 10.29 -20.79 42.39
C SER A 165 11.59 -21.53 42.04
N GLY A 166 12.39 -20.98 41.11
CA GLY A 166 13.61 -21.59 40.60
C GLY A 166 13.37 -22.60 39.46
N LYS A 167 12.17 -22.61 38.86
CA LYS A 167 11.82 -23.51 37.75
C LYS A 167 12.05 -22.80 36.41
N THR A 168 12.67 -23.50 35.46
CA THR A 168 12.81 -23.01 34.08
C THR A 168 11.46 -22.96 33.38
N VAL A 169 11.15 -21.81 32.77
CA VAL A 169 9.97 -21.57 31.94
C VAL A 169 10.39 -21.72 30.48
N GLU A 170 9.71 -22.58 29.75
CA GLU A 170 9.98 -22.82 28.34
C GLU A 170 9.34 -21.71 27.50
N VAL A 171 10.10 -21.17 26.54
CA VAL A 171 9.65 -20.13 25.62
C VAL A 171 9.61 -20.65 24.18
N THR A 172 8.72 -20.08 23.38
CA THR A 172 8.64 -20.31 21.95
C THR A 172 9.84 -19.66 21.27
N PRO A 173 10.62 -20.38 20.43
CA PRO A 173 11.71 -19.78 19.70
C PRO A 173 11.24 -18.66 18.77
N VAL A 174 12.00 -17.58 18.71
CA VAL A 174 11.71 -16.41 17.90
C VAL A 174 12.79 -16.27 16.84
N ASN A 175 12.40 -16.02 15.59
CA ASN A 175 13.36 -15.63 14.55
C ASN A 175 13.71 -14.16 14.75
N LEU A 176 14.98 -13.91 15.03
CA LEU A 176 15.53 -12.56 15.18
C LEU A 176 16.33 -12.21 13.94
N GLU A 177 16.31 -10.96 13.56
CA GLU A 177 16.98 -10.49 12.36
C GLU A 177 18.11 -9.50 12.69
N VAL A 178 18.99 -9.24 11.72
CA VAL A 178 20.02 -8.19 11.85
C VAL A 178 19.35 -6.87 12.24
N GLY A 179 19.89 -6.21 13.25
CA GLY A 179 19.43 -4.92 13.77
C GLY A 179 18.41 -5.03 14.90
N ASP A 180 17.78 -6.19 15.12
CA ASP A 180 16.81 -6.34 16.21
C ASP A 180 17.52 -6.09 17.56
N THR A 181 16.87 -5.30 18.42
CA THR A 181 17.37 -4.93 19.76
C THR A 181 16.45 -5.38 20.89
N SER A 182 15.30 -5.95 20.55
CA SER A 182 14.39 -6.53 21.53
C SER A 182 13.59 -7.64 20.88
N ALA A 183 13.06 -8.53 21.72
CA ALA A 183 12.13 -9.56 21.28
C ALA A 183 11.24 -9.99 22.44
N THR A 184 9.99 -10.31 22.10
CA THR A 184 9.04 -10.95 23.01
C THR A 184 9.07 -12.46 22.75
N PHE A 185 9.36 -13.21 23.79
CA PHE A 185 9.36 -14.67 23.79
C PHE A 185 8.13 -15.16 24.55
N ASP A 186 7.18 -15.73 23.81
CA ASP A 186 5.96 -16.28 24.38
C ASP A 186 6.28 -17.52 25.22
N PHE A 187 5.70 -17.64 26.41
CA PHE A 187 5.75 -18.87 27.19
C PHE A 187 4.99 -19.98 26.47
N VAL A 188 5.62 -21.15 26.34
CA VAL A 188 4.96 -22.34 25.76
C VAL A 188 3.73 -22.73 26.58
N THR A 189 3.77 -22.47 27.88
CA THR A 189 2.62 -22.57 28.79
C THR A 189 2.47 -21.25 29.53
N ALA A 190 1.48 -20.45 29.13
CA ALA A 190 1.11 -19.23 29.83
C ALA A 190 0.70 -19.51 31.29
N TYR A 191 0.92 -18.52 32.15
CA TYR A 191 0.46 -18.57 33.54
C TYR A 191 -1.04 -18.25 33.62
N GLU A 192 -1.75 -18.88 34.54
CA GLU A 192 -3.12 -18.42 34.90
C GLU A 192 -3.07 -17.14 35.75
N GLU A 193 -2.00 -16.98 36.54
CA GLU A 193 -1.66 -15.82 37.35
C GLU A 193 -0.13 -15.76 37.46
N LEU A 194 0.47 -14.61 37.13
CA LEU A 194 1.93 -14.47 37.10
C LEU A 194 2.50 -14.57 38.53
N PRO A 195 3.46 -15.48 38.80
CA PRO A 195 4.04 -15.59 40.13
C PRO A 195 4.81 -14.32 40.51
N LEU A 196 4.58 -13.84 41.73
CA LEU A 196 5.27 -12.68 42.27
C LEU A 196 6.69 -13.03 42.75
N GLY A 197 7.68 -12.28 42.28
CA GLY A 197 9.07 -12.35 42.73
C GLY A 197 10.07 -12.08 41.62
N THR A 198 11.34 -12.45 41.85
CA THR A 198 12.40 -12.22 40.88
C THR A 198 12.45 -13.35 39.85
N PHE A 199 12.18 -13.03 38.60
CA PHE A 199 12.51 -13.85 37.43
C PHE A 199 13.97 -13.63 37.04
N VAL A 200 14.64 -14.69 36.57
CA VAL A 200 15.99 -14.61 36.00
C VAL A 200 15.94 -14.98 34.53
N VAL A 201 16.15 -14.01 33.66
CA VAL A 201 16.08 -14.15 32.20
C VAL A 201 17.47 -14.01 31.62
N GLN A 202 18.06 -15.10 31.13
CA GLN A 202 19.46 -15.13 30.65
C GLN A 202 20.44 -14.50 31.65
N GLY A 203 20.22 -14.74 32.95
CA GLY A 203 21.03 -14.18 34.04
C GLY A 203 20.71 -12.74 34.44
N LYS A 204 19.66 -12.12 33.88
CA LYS A 204 19.16 -10.79 34.25
C LYS A 204 17.94 -10.89 35.15
N ASP A 205 17.95 -10.15 36.24
CA ASP A 205 16.87 -10.16 37.22
C ASP A 205 15.73 -9.21 36.79
N PHE A 206 14.49 -9.67 36.88
CA PHE A 206 13.27 -8.87 36.71
C PHE A 206 12.31 -9.13 37.87
N ASP A 207 11.93 -8.11 38.63
CA ASP A 207 11.14 -8.27 39.84
C ASP A 207 9.65 -7.96 39.60
N THR A 208 8.85 -9.00 39.35
CA THR A 208 7.40 -8.85 39.13
C THR A 208 6.67 -8.38 40.39
N ALA A 209 7.24 -8.62 41.59
CA ALA A 209 6.66 -8.12 42.83
C ALA A 209 6.85 -6.60 42.99
N ALA A 210 7.84 -6.00 42.32
CA ALA A 210 8.00 -4.55 42.24
C ALA A 210 6.90 -3.93 41.36
N VAL A 211 6.60 -4.55 40.22
CA VAL A 211 5.53 -4.12 39.31
C VAL A 211 4.16 -4.23 39.99
N ASP A 212 3.88 -5.36 40.63
CA ASP A 212 2.65 -5.59 41.41
C ASP A 212 2.49 -4.58 42.56
N ALA A 213 3.58 -4.15 43.20
CA ALA A 213 3.52 -3.11 44.23
C ALA A 213 3.03 -1.76 43.67
N VAL A 214 3.43 -1.39 42.46
CA VAL A 214 2.95 -0.19 41.76
C VAL A 214 1.47 -0.35 41.38
N VAL A 215 1.10 -1.51 40.82
CA VAL A 215 -0.31 -1.81 40.47
C VAL A 215 -1.21 -1.68 41.70
N LYS A 216 -0.80 -2.22 42.86
CA LYS A 216 -1.56 -2.12 44.12
C LYS A 216 -1.71 -0.69 44.63
N VAL A 217 -0.73 0.19 44.37
CA VAL A 217 -0.85 1.62 44.67
C VAL A 217 -1.88 2.25 43.74
N ASN A 218 -1.81 1.98 42.44
CA ASN A 218 -2.73 2.56 41.45
C ASN A 218 -4.18 2.06 41.59
N GLU A 219 -4.35 0.81 42.01
CA GLU A 219 -5.67 0.18 42.17
C GLU A 219 -6.31 0.47 43.54
N ALA A 220 -5.58 1.10 44.47
CA ALA A 220 -6.11 1.44 45.78
C ALA A 220 -7.33 2.37 45.65
N THR A 221 -8.48 1.95 46.20
CA THR A 221 -9.73 2.71 46.08
C THR A 221 -10.01 3.61 47.28
N ASN A 222 -9.16 3.53 48.30
CA ASN A 222 -9.26 4.31 49.53
C ASN A 222 -7.91 4.38 50.26
N VAL A 223 -7.78 5.36 51.16
CA VAL A 223 -6.54 5.62 51.94
C VAL A 223 -6.03 4.43 52.77
N VAL A 224 -6.88 3.47 53.15
CA VAL A 224 -6.44 2.27 53.92
C VAL A 224 -5.77 1.25 53.01
N GLU A 225 -6.35 1.02 51.83
CA GLU A 225 -5.74 0.20 50.78
C GLU A 225 -4.43 0.82 50.30
N LEU A 226 -4.43 2.14 50.07
CA LEU A 226 -3.24 2.88 49.66
C LEU A 226 -2.13 2.77 50.71
N TRP A 227 -2.43 3.01 52.00
CA TRP A 227 -1.43 2.87 53.06
C TRP A 227 -0.86 1.45 53.10
N THR A 228 -1.72 0.43 52.97
CA THR A 228 -1.28 -0.97 52.93
C THR A 228 -0.34 -1.24 51.74
N ALA A 229 -0.63 -0.68 50.56
CA ALA A 229 0.22 -0.79 49.38
C ALA A 229 1.57 -0.06 49.57
N LEU A 230 1.56 1.14 50.15
CA LEU A 230 2.76 1.96 50.43
C LEU A 230 3.66 1.36 51.53
N GLN A 231 3.17 0.42 52.35
CA GLN A 231 4.00 -0.34 53.31
C GLN A 231 4.80 -1.48 52.65
N SER A 232 4.69 -1.66 51.34
CA SER A 232 5.51 -2.60 50.59
C SER A 232 7.00 -2.29 50.72
N LYS A 233 7.87 -3.32 50.72
CA LYS A 233 9.34 -3.16 50.81
C LYS A 233 9.95 -2.34 49.65
N TYR A 234 9.20 -2.14 48.58
CA TYR A 234 9.62 -1.37 47.39
C TYR A 234 9.48 0.14 47.60
N PHE A 235 8.73 0.55 48.60
CA PHE A 235 8.57 1.95 48.98
C PHE A 235 9.22 2.18 50.35
N THR A 236 9.81 3.34 50.53
CA THR A 236 10.44 3.75 51.79
C THR A 236 9.97 5.14 52.18
N GLY A 237 10.05 5.47 53.46
CA GLY A 237 9.78 6.83 53.93
C GLY A 237 8.29 7.22 54.02
N ALA A 238 7.33 6.40 53.57
CA ALA A 238 5.91 6.73 53.69
C ALA A 238 5.50 7.03 55.15
N VAL A 239 4.86 8.18 55.37
CA VAL A 239 4.43 8.70 56.67
C VAL A 239 2.91 8.62 56.76
N GLU A 240 2.39 7.96 57.81
CA GLU A 240 0.95 7.73 57.97
C GLU A 240 0.13 9.03 58.02
N ALA A 241 0.70 10.07 58.64
CA ALA A 241 0.07 11.40 58.73
C ALA A 241 -0.15 12.08 57.36
N ASN A 242 0.59 11.63 56.33
CA ASN A 242 0.60 12.24 55.01
C ASN A 242 -0.28 11.47 54.01
N ILE A 243 -0.99 10.42 54.44
CA ILE A 243 -1.69 9.50 53.54
C ILE A 243 -2.75 10.17 52.65
N GLU A 244 -3.48 11.17 53.16
CA GLU A 244 -4.49 11.91 52.37
C GLU A 244 -3.84 12.73 51.24
N LYS A 245 -2.58 13.16 51.41
CA LYS A 245 -1.84 13.90 50.39
C LYS A 245 -1.28 12.98 49.32
N TYR A 246 -0.77 11.80 49.70
CA TYR A 246 -0.38 10.78 48.74
C TYR A 246 -1.58 10.38 47.86
N ASP A 247 -2.75 10.14 48.46
CA ASP A 247 -4.00 9.80 47.76
C ASP A 247 -4.44 10.88 46.77
N THR A 248 -4.09 12.13 47.03
CA THR A 248 -4.40 13.25 46.13
C THR A 248 -3.49 13.28 44.89
N LEU A 249 -2.21 12.91 45.04
CA LEU A 249 -1.20 13.01 43.97
C LEU A 249 -0.99 11.70 43.20
N LEU A 250 -1.24 10.54 43.82
CA LEU A 250 -1.22 9.24 43.15
C LEU A 250 -2.53 9.07 42.37
N ASP A 251 -2.50 9.44 41.11
CA ASP A 251 -3.65 9.40 40.20
C ASP A 251 -3.90 8.03 39.55
N GLY A 252 -3.06 7.04 39.87
CA GLY A 252 -3.15 5.68 39.36
C GLY A 252 -2.51 5.46 37.99
N THR A 253 -1.73 6.43 37.50
CA THR A 253 -1.06 6.33 36.19
C THR A 253 0.40 5.91 36.27
N GLN A 254 0.94 5.72 37.48
CA GLN A 254 2.35 5.42 37.69
C GLN A 254 2.70 4.03 37.14
N THR A 255 3.83 3.90 36.47
CA THR A 255 4.27 2.66 35.81
C THR A 255 5.47 2.02 36.50
N THR A 256 6.18 2.78 37.35
CA THR A 256 7.39 2.32 38.03
C THR A 256 7.42 2.63 39.52
N VAL A 257 8.20 1.84 40.28
CA VAL A 257 8.43 2.09 41.72
C VAL A 257 9.02 3.48 41.96
N ALA A 258 9.86 3.96 41.04
CA ALA A 258 10.50 5.26 41.15
C ALA A 258 9.50 6.43 41.09
N GLU A 259 8.47 6.33 40.24
CA GLU A 259 7.43 7.37 40.13
C GLU A 259 6.58 7.45 41.40
N VAL A 260 6.17 6.31 41.96
CA VAL A 260 5.44 6.27 43.23
C VAL A 260 6.32 6.79 44.37
N GLN A 261 7.59 6.36 44.44
CA GLN A 261 8.52 6.82 45.47
C GLN A 261 8.77 8.33 45.40
N ALA A 262 8.83 8.92 44.20
CA ALA A 262 8.99 10.35 44.03
C ALA A 262 7.82 11.14 44.66
N ILE A 263 6.57 10.67 44.53
CA ILE A 263 5.40 11.30 45.15
C ILE A 263 5.45 11.16 46.68
N ILE A 264 5.89 10.00 47.19
CA ILE A 264 6.10 9.81 48.63
C ILE A 264 7.10 10.83 49.17
N ASP A 265 8.24 10.98 48.48
CA ASP A 265 9.31 11.88 48.87
C ASP A 265 8.87 13.36 48.79
N GLU A 266 8.17 13.76 47.72
CA GLU A 266 7.61 15.11 47.53
C GLU A 266 6.65 15.50 48.66
N VAL A 267 5.67 14.65 48.97
CA VAL A 267 4.69 14.93 50.02
C VAL A 267 5.35 14.95 51.39
N ASN A 268 6.31 14.05 51.64
CA ASN A 268 7.06 14.05 52.90
C ASN A 268 7.90 15.30 53.07
N GLN A 269 8.54 15.76 52.00
CA GLN A 269 9.30 16.99 51.94
C GLN A 269 8.39 18.19 52.25
N ALA A 270 7.20 18.25 51.65
CA ALA A 270 6.22 19.32 51.89
C ALA A 270 5.66 19.34 53.33
N ASP A 271 5.74 18.21 54.06
CA ASP A 271 5.34 18.08 55.47
C ASP A 271 6.51 18.09 56.45
N MET A 272 7.74 18.33 56.00
CA MET A 272 8.87 18.54 56.90
C MET A 272 8.61 19.78 57.77
N ASP A 273 8.83 19.65 59.08
CA ASP A 273 8.82 20.82 59.93
C ASP A 273 10.01 21.74 59.62
N ALA A 274 9.86 23.03 59.90
CA ALA A 274 10.86 24.04 59.57
C ALA A 274 12.22 23.80 60.26
N GLU A 275 12.28 23.04 61.36
CA GLU A 275 13.54 22.70 62.04
C GLU A 275 14.27 21.58 61.30
N ALA A 276 13.55 20.56 60.81
CA ALA A 276 14.07 19.48 59.99
C ALA A 276 14.50 19.95 58.59
N GLU A 277 13.71 20.84 57.96
CA GLU A 277 14.07 21.46 56.70
C GLU A 277 15.37 22.25 56.84
N ALA A 278 15.45 23.13 57.84
CA ALA A 278 16.64 23.92 58.14
C ALA A 278 17.89 23.07 58.40
N ALA A 279 17.74 21.97 59.15
CA ALA A 279 18.85 21.05 59.41
C ALA A 279 19.36 20.37 58.13
N THR A 280 18.49 20.19 57.13
CA THR A 280 18.82 19.57 55.84
C THR A 280 19.49 20.57 54.90
N VAL A 281 18.92 21.75 54.72
CA VAL A 281 19.54 22.85 53.96
C VAL A 281 20.90 23.22 54.55
N LYS A 282 21.03 23.22 55.88
CA LYS A 282 22.32 23.42 56.57
C LYS A 282 23.40 22.45 56.12
N LYS A 283 23.10 21.17 55.91
CA LYS A 283 24.10 20.19 55.45
C LYS A 283 24.64 20.56 54.07
N VAL A 284 23.77 21.08 53.19
CA VAL A 284 24.14 21.55 51.85
C VAL A 284 25.03 22.79 51.94
N ALA A 285 24.64 23.78 52.75
CA ALA A 285 25.40 25.02 52.91
C ALA A 285 26.70 24.88 53.74
N ASP A 286 26.81 23.87 54.59
CA ASP A 286 28.07 23.54 55.28
C ASP A 286 29.06 22.80 54.36
N ALA A 287 28.64 22.37 53.16
CA ALA A 287 29.50 21.66 52.24
C ALA A 287 30.56 22.60 51.64
N THR A 288 31.83 22.30 51.88
CA THR A 288 32.97 23.10 51.37
C THR A 288 33.63 22.50 50.13
N ASN A 289 33.17 21.32 49.70
CA ASN A 289 33.64 20.61 48.52
C ASN A 289 32.56 19.66 47.97
N VAL A 290 32.74 19.22 46.72
CA VAL A 290 31.78 18.37 46.00
C VAL A 290 31.46 17.04 46.70
N LEU A 291 32.39 16.46 47.47
CA LEU A 291 32.13 15.21 48.20
C LEU A 291 31.20 15.45 49.40
N GLN A 292 31.40 16.55 50.13
CA GLN A 292 30.50 16.95 51.20
C GLN A 292 29.13 17.31 50.65
N LEU A 293 29.07 18.00 49.51
CA LEU A 293 27.83 18.33 48.81
C LEU A 293 27.10 17.05 48.41
N LEU A 294 27.77 16.08 47.78
CA LEU A 294 27.17 14.79 47.42
C LEU A 294 26.57 14.08 48.64
N ASN A 295 27.28 14.08 49.77
CA ASN A 295 26.78 13.45 50.98
C ASN A 295 25.58 14.21 51.58
N ALA A 296 25.51 15.53 51.42
CA ALA A 296 24.35 16.32 51.82
C ALA A 296 23.15 16.06 50.89
N LEU A 297 23.37 15.96 49.59
CA LEU A 297 22.32 15.69 48.59
C LEU A 297 21.85 14.22 48.58
N LYS A 298 22.50 13.32 49.33
CA LYS A 298 21.99 11.95 49.59
C LYS A 298 20.89 11.91 50.66
N ASP A 299 20.56 13.05 51.26
CA ASP A 299 19.44 13.14 52.17
C ASP A 299 18.14 12.81 51.42
N PRO A 300 17.22 11.98 51.97
CA PRO A 300 15.95 11.63 51.31
C PRO A 300 15.06 12.81 50.95
N ALA A 301 15.34 13.99 51.52
CA ALA A 301 14.69 15.23 51.12
C ALA A 301 15.07 15.71 49.72
N PHE A 302 16.06 15.11 49.04
CA PHE A 302 16.41 15.43 47.65
C PHE A 302 16.25 14.20 46.76
N SER A 303 15.59 14.40 45.63
CA SER A 303 15.27 13.36 44.66
C SER A 303 16.09 13.53 43.38
N ASN A 304 16.19 12.47 42.58
CA ASN A 304 16.83 12.48 41.25
C ASN A 304 18.31 12.93 41.24
N VAL A 305 19.02 12.82 42.36
CA VAL A 305 20.43 13.22 42.45
C VAL A 305 21.32 12.21 41.73
N ASN A 306 21.98 12.64 40.66
CA ASN A 306 23.00 11.85 39.98
C ASN A 306 24.40 12.19 40.53
N ALA A 307 25.04 11.22 41.18
CA ALA A 307 26.37 11.41 41.78
C ALA A 307 27.44 11.85 40.76
N ASP A 308 27.32 11.43 39.50
CA ASP A 308 28.29 11.76 38.45
C ASP A 308 28.19 13.22 38.01
N TRP A 309 27.04 13.88 38.27
CA TRP A 309 26.78 15.28 37.89
C TRP A 309 27.03 16.26 39.04
N ILE A 310 27.58 15.79 40.17
CA ILE A 310 27.78 16.62 41.37
C ILE A 310 28.63 17.87 41.12
N THR A 311 29.57 17.80 40.19
CA THR A 311 30.40 18.97 39.84
C THR A 311 29.56 20.05 39.18
N ASP A 312 28.61 19.68 38.32
CA ASP A 312 27.72 20.62 37.65
C ASP A 312 26.69 21.18 38.65
N TYR A 313 26.09 20.31 39.48
CA TYR A 313 25.19 20.74 40.56
C TYR A 313 25.85 21.77 41.48
N SER A 314 27.15 21.61 41.78
CA SER A 314 27.88 22.52 42.68
C SER A 314 27.88 23.99 42.24
N THR A 315 27.69 24.22 40.93
CA THR A 315 27.67 25.55 40.31
C THR A 315 26.27 26.03 39.95
N GLU A 316 25.25 25.17 40.05
CA GLU A 316 23.88 25.49 39.68
C GLU A 316 23.27 26.49 40.67
N ASN A 317 22.45 27.41 40.16
CA ASN A 317 21.92 28.50 40.96
C ASN A 317 20.66 28.07 41.73
N VAL A 318 20.68 28.27 43.05
CA VAL A 318 19.52 28.15 43.92
C VAL A 318 18.82 29.50 44.00
N THR A 319 17.54 29.55 43.63
CA THR A 319 16.67 30.70 43.93
C THR A 319 16.32 30.68 45.41
N LEU A 320 16.60 31.78 46.10
CA LEU A 320 16.25 31.94 47.52
C LEU A 320 14.79 32.35 47.68
N ASP A 321 14.28 32.29 48.91
CA ASP A 321 12.89 32.61 49.28
C ASP A 321 12.40 34.04 48.94
N ASP A 322 13.29 34.96 48.53
CA ASP A 322 12.93 36.30 48.03
C ASP A 322 12.76 36.39 46.51
N ASP A 323 12.89 35.27 45.79
CA ASP A 323 12.83 35.12 44.33
C ASP A 323 13.82 36.00 43.54
N SER A 324 14.68 36.78 44.21
CA SER A 324 15.52 37.81 43.59
C SER A 324 17.02 37.52 43.71
N THR A 325 17.39 36.68 44.68
CA THR A 325 18.76 36.28 44.93
C THR A 325 18.99 34.86 44.42
N THR A 326 20.06 34.68 43.65
CA THR A 326 20.55 33.36 43.24
C THR A 326 21.98 33.15 43.70
N VAL A 327 22.28 31.95 44.20
CA VAL A 327 23.60 31.54 44.68
C VAL A 327 23.88 30.12 44.24
N GLY A 328 25.12 29.83 43.83
CA GLY A 328 25.52 28.48 43.47
C GLY A 328 25.38 27.52 44.67
N LEU A 329 24.98 26.26 44.47
CA LEU A 329 24.78 25.29 45.57
C LEU A 329 25.99 25.20 46.52
N LEU A 330 27.22 25.16 46.00
CA LEU A 330 28.43 25.08 46.83
C LEU A 330 28.87 26.44 47.40
N ALA A 331 28.29 27.53 46.91
CA ALA A 331 28.47 28.88 47.43
C ALA A 331 27.43 29.24 48.50
N LEU A 332 26.46 28.36 48.76
CA LEU A 332 25.60 28.46 49.93
C LEU A 332 26.47 28.43 51.18
N ASP A 333 26.26 29.39 52.08
CA ASP A 333 26.97 29.47 53.34
C ASP A 333 26.00 29.83 54.49
N SER A 334 26.55 30.03 55.69
CA SER A 334 25.77 30.37 56.88
C SER A 334 24.93 31.65 56.81
N THR A 335 25.13 32.46 55.78
CA THR A 335 24.33 33.67 55.51
C THR A 335 22.99 33.31 54.86
N TYR A 336 22.84 32.10 54.30
CA TYR A 336 21.72 31.74 53.41
C TYR A 336 20.93 30.49 53.85
N TYR A 337 21.22 29.81 54.97
CA TYR A 337 20.54 28.53 55.31
C TYR A 337 19.62 28.53 56.55
N PHE A 338 19.45 29.65 57.29
CA PHE A 338 18.49 29.70 58.40
C PHE A 338 18.14 31.11 58.91
N GLY A 339 16.84 31.42 59.03
CA GLY A 339 16.30 32.47 59.92
C GLY A 339 16.56 33.93 59.54
N GLU A 340 17.31 34.18 58.48
CA GLU A 340 17.54 35.49 57.87
C GLU A 340 16.96 35.46 56.46
N THR A 341 16.12 36.44 56.12
CA THR A 341 15.62 36.64 54.75
C THR A 341 16.68 37.37 53.92
N PRO A 342 17.15 36.84 52.78
CA PRO A 342 16.66 35.64 52.09
C PRO A 342 17.44 34.34 52.36
N GLY A 343 16.73 33.21 52.49
CA GLY A 343 17.27 31.87 52.74
C GLY A 343 16.93 30.85 51.65
N ALA A 344 17.76 29.81 51.50
CA ALA A 344 17.52 28.69 50.61
C ALA A 344 16.50 27.72 51.23
N THR A 345 15.62 27.17 50.40
CA THR A 345 14.67 26.11 50.78
C THR A 345 15.09 24.78 50.19
N ILE A 346 14.53 23.68 50.68
CA ILE A 346 14.73 22.39 50.02
C ILE A 346 14.21 22.45 48.58
N GLU A 347 13.03 23.04 48.36
CA GLU A 347 12.42 23.23 47.03
C GLU A 347 13.36 24.00 46.08
N GLY A 348 13.96 25.09 46.53
CA GLY A 348 14.91 25.86 45.71
C GLY A 348 16.15 25.06 45.31
N ILE A 349 16.66 24.22 46.21
CA ILE A 349 17.80 23.33 45.93
C ILE A 349 17.38 22.20 44.98
N GLN A 350 16.20 21.61 45.18
CA GLN A 350 15.68 20.56 44.30
C GLN A 350 15.43 21.08 42.88
N ASN A 351 14.83 22.28 42.74
CA ASN A 351 14.63 22.93 41.45
C ASN A 351 15.94 23.17 40.70
N ALA A 352 17.02 23.53 41.41
CA ALA A 352 18.35 23.64 40.82
C ALA A 352 18.85 22.27 40.31
N ILE A 353 18.71 21.22 41.10
CA ILE A 353 19.09 19.85 40.71
C ILE A 353 18.32 19.41 39.45
N ASP A 354 17.01 19.61 39.43
CA ASP A 354 16.13 19.19 38.33
C ASP A 354 16.38 20.01 37.06
N ALA A 355 16.68 21.31 37.17
CA ALA A 355 17.08 22.14 36.03
C ALA A 355 18.38 21.62 35.38
N GLN A 356 19.36 21.23 36.21
CA GLN A 356 20.60 20.65 35.71
C GLN A 356 20.37 19.25 35.12
N ASN A 357 19.52 18.43 35.72
CA ASN A 357 19.12 17.11 35.19
C ASN A 357 18.47 17.24 33.81
N LEU A 358 17.51 18.17 33.67
CA LEU A 358 16.85 18.44 32.40
C LEU A 358 17.85 18.86 31.33
N THR A 359 18.81 19.72 31.67
CA THR A 359 19.88 20.13 30.75
C THR A 359 20.71 18.92 30.29
N LYS A 360 21.08 18.01 31.22
CA LYS A 360 21.86 16.82 30.88
C LYS A 360 21.07 15.82 30.03
N ALA A 361 19.82 15.57 30.39
CA ALA A 361 18.93 14.70 29.62
C ALA A 361 18.66 15.25 28.22
N GLY A 362 18.37 16.56 28.09
CA GLY A 362 18.15 17.22 26.80
C GLY A 362 19.40 17.19 25.90
N ASN A 363 20.60 17.33 26.48
CA ASN A 363 21.86 17.15 25.75
C ASN A 363 22.05 15.71 25.26
N ALA A 364 21.66 14.70 26.06
CA ALA A 364 21.72 13.31 25.66
C ALA A 364 20.73 12.99 24.53
N VAL A 365 19.51 13.54 24.58
CA VAL A 365 18.53 13.46 23.48
C VAL A 365 19.10 14.05 22.20
N THR A 366 19.63 15.28 22.27
CA THR A 366 20.23 15.96 21.11
C THR A 366 21.43 15.19 20.55
N ALA A 367 22.23 14.57 21.41
CA ALA A 367 23.33 13.72 20.98
C ALA A 367 22.83 12.46 20.27
N ALA A 368 21.81 11.78 20.80
CA ALA A 368 21.21 10.60 20.19
C ALA A 368 20.60 10.92 18.82
N GLU A 369 19.87 12.04 18.70
CA GLU A 369 19.32 12.57 17.42
C GLU A 369 20.41 12.83 16.37
N GLY A 370 21.61 13.22 16.79
CA GLY A 370 22.76 13.40 15.89
C GLY A 370 23.42 12.10 15.41
N THR A 371 22.85 10.93 15.74
CA THR A 371 23.38 9.61 15.37
C THR A 371 22.26 8.70 14.86
N LEU A 372 22.59 7.63 14.15
CA LEU A 372 21.64 6.57 13.80
C LEU A 372 21.83 5.33 14.71
N SER A 373 21.98 5.57 16.02
CA SER A 373 22.31 4.55 17.02
C SER A 373 21.12 4.26 17.94
N GLN A 374 20.60 3.03 17.89
CA GLN A 374 19.56 2.58 18.81
C GLN A 374 20.06 2.53 20.28
N SER A 375 21.36 2.30 20.48
CA SER A 375 21.97 2.32 21.82
C SER A 375 21.90 3.72 22.42
N ASP A 376 22.26 4.74 21.65
CA ASP A 376 22.31 6.13 22.11
C ASP A 376 20.89 6.63 22.46
N ILE A 377 19.89 6.22 21.67
CA ILE A 377 18.46 6.47 21.97
C ILE A 377 18.06 5.81 23.28
N THR A 378 18.46 4.55 23.51
CA THR A 378 18.12 3.80 24.72
C THR A 378 18.74 4.44 25.96
N ASP A 379 20.02 4.84 25.87
CA ASP A 379 20.72 5.54 26.94
C ASP A 379 20.07 6.91 27.25
N ALA A 380 19.69 7.67 26.22
CA ALA A 380 18.98 8.93 26.39
C ALA A 380 17.59 8.73 27.04
N LYS A 381 16.81 7.73 26.61
CA LYS A 381 15.53 7.36 27.25
C LYS A 381 15.72 7.03 28.73
N ALA A 382 16.76 6.27 29.07
CA ALA A 382 17.06 5.91 30.46
C ALA A 382 17.38 7.15 31.31
N LEU A 383 18.13 8.12 30.78
CA LEU A 383 18.41 9.38 31.47
C LEU A 383 17.15 10.24 31.66
N VAL A 384 16.34 10.39 30.61
CA VAL A 384 15.07 11.15 30.68
C VAL A 384 14.14 10.52 31.71
N ASN A 385 13.93 9.21 31.64
CA ASN A 385 13.02 8.51 32.56
C ASN A 385 13.47 8.59 34.01
N LYS A 386 14.78 8.51 34.26
CA LYS A 386 15.34 8.45 35.61
C LYS A 386 15.50 9.81 36.29
N TYR A 387 15.87 10.86 35.54
CA TYR A 387 16.32 12.12 36.16
C TYR A 387 15.47 13.34 35.81
N VAL A 388 14.62 13.27 34.78
CA VAL A 388 13.67 14.35 34.49
C VAL A 388 12.41 14.12 35.35
N PRO A 389 12.00 15.12 36.15
CA PRO A 389 10.77 15.04 36.94
C PRO A 389 9.55 14.66 36.10
N ALA A 390 8.56 14.06 36.75
CA ALA A 390 7.28 13.82 36.11
C ALA A 390 6.64 15.14 35.66
N ASP A 391 5.87 15.07 34.57
CA ASP A 391 5.17 16.22 34.03
C ASP A 391 4.04 16.65 34.99
N ALA A 392 4.10 17.90 35.47
CA ALA A 392 3.01 18.52 36.23
C ALA A 392 1.85 18.94 35.32
N GLU A 393 0.69 19.28 35.90
CA GLU A 393 -0.47 19.74 35.11
C GLU A 393 -0.11 20.92 34.20
N GLY A 394 -0.23 20.73 32.88
CA GLY A 394 0.09 21.73 31.87
C GLY A 394 1.56 21.86 31.49
N VAL A 395 2.44 20.99 32.01
CA VAL A 395 3.85 20.85 31.62
C VAL A 395 4.01 19.53 30.84
N THR A 396 4.79 19.52 29.76
CA THR A 396 5.00 18.33 28.90
C THR A 396 6.47 18.03 28.65
N THR A 397 7.39 18.58 29.45
CA THR A 397 8.83 18.55 29.13
C THR A 397 9.39 17.13 29.05
N LYS A 398 9.02 16.23 29.97
CA LYS A 398 9.49 14.84 29.93
C LYS A 398 8.89 14.13 28.73
N LYS A 399 7.58 14.28 28.52
CA LYS A 399 6.87 13.74 27.36
C LYS A 399 7.47 14.21 26.03
N ASP A 400 7.73 15.51 25.87
CA ASP A 400 8.27 16.09 24.63
C ASP A 400 9.66 15.52 24.30
N LEU A 401 10.51 15.30 25.31
CA LEU A 401 11.82 14.65 25.12
C LEU A 401 11.67 13.19 24.70
N LEU A 402 10.72 12.44 25.27
CA LEU A 402 10.45 11.05 24.91
C LEU A 402 9.82 10.92 23.52
N ASP A 403 8.90 11.82 23.16
CA ASP A 403 8.26 11.87 21.84
C ASP A 403 9.30 12.13 20.74
N ARG A 404 10.23 13.08 20.98
CA ARG A 404 11.38 13.31 20.09
C ARG A 404 12.23 12.06 19.88
N LEU A 405 12.57 11.36 20.95
CA LEU A 405 13.32 10.09 20.87
C LEU A 405 12.53 8.99 20.15
N ALA A 406 11.20 8.96 20.26
CA ALA A 406 10.34 8.01 19.56
C ALA A 406 10.30 8.27 18.05
N VAL A 407 10.23 9.54 17.62
CA VAL A 407 10.35 9.91 16.20
C VAL A 407 11.71 9.49 15.66
N HIS A 408 12.79 9.78 16.40
CA HIS A 408 14.15 9.45 15.97
C HIS A 408 14.37 7.93 15.88
N GLU A 409 13.84 7.16 16.82
CA GLU A 409 13.82 5.70 16.76
C GLU A 409 13.09 5.17 15.53
N ALA A 410 11.96 5.78 15.13
CA ALA A 410 11.27 5.41 13.90
C ALA A 410 12.12 5.69 12.65
N VAL A 411 12.87 6.81 12.61
CA VAL A 411 13.84 7.10 11.54
C VAL A 411 14.93 6.04 11.50
N VAL A 412 15.55 5.70 12.65
CA VAL A 412 16.57 4.64 12.73
C VAL A 412 16.01 3.31 12.19
N ASN A 413 14.80 2.92 12.59
CA ASN A 413 14.14 1.71 12.11
C ASN A 413 13.94 1.70 10.58
N VAL A 414 13.62 2.85 9.96
CA VAL A 414 13.58 2.98 8.50
C VAL A 414 14.96 2.75 7.89
N THR A 415 16.01 3.33 8.46
CA THR A 415 17.38 3.24 7.90
C THR A 415 18.00 1.84 7.98
N VAL A 416 17.60 1.04 8.97
CA VAL A 416 18.10 -0.35 9.14
C VAL A 416 17.20 -1.40 8.50
N ALA A 417 16.08 -1.00 7.88
CA ALA A 417 15.12 -1.91 7.27
C ALA A 417 15.72 -2.67 6.06
N ASN A 418 16.03 -3.95 6.27
CA ASN A 418 16.67 -4.82 5.29
C ASN A 418 15.70 -5.74 4.52
N THR A 419 14.38 -5.57 4.69
CA THR A 419 13.35 -6.23 3.89
C THR A 419 12.23 -5.24 3.55
N ASN A 420 11.46 -5.52 2.48
CA ASN A 420 10.37 -4.63 2.07
C ASN A 420 9.23 -4.60 3.11
N ALA A 421 8.98 -5.72 3.81
CA ALA A 421 8.01 -5.78 4.89
C ALA A 421 8.43 -4.89 6.07
N LYS A 422 9.71 -4.96 6.48
CA LYS A 422 10.26 -4.09 7.52
C LYS A 422 10.22 -2.62 7.14
N LEU A 423 10.63 -2.28 5.91
CA LEU A 423 10.59 -0.90 5.45
C LEU A 423 9.15 -0.38 5.48
N SER A 424 8.20 -1.16 4.96
CA SER A 424 6.79 -0.76 4.96
C SER A 424 6.26 -0.54 6.38
N ALA A 425 6.55 -1.43 7.32
CA ALA A 425 6.16 -1.27 8.72
C ALA A 425 6.81 -0.03 9.37
N ALA A 426 8.11 0.19 9.12
CA ALA A 426 8.86 1.33 9.66
C ALA A 426 8.35 2.68 9.11
N LEU A 427 8.07 2.78 7.80
CA LEU A 427 7.51 3.98 7.19
C LEU A 427 6.11 4.29 7.74
N ASN A 428 5.26 3.27 7.96
CA ASN A 428 3.96 3.45 8.60
C ASN A 428 4.06 3.89 10.07
N ALA A 429 5.10 3.46 10.78
CA ALA A 429 5.34 3.90 12.16
C ALA A 429 5.83 5.36 12.18
N LEU A 430 6.70 5.74 11.24
CA LEU A 430 7.21 7.09 11.10
C LEU A 430 6.09 8.10 10.80
N ASP A 431 5.21 7.78 9.85
CA ASP A 431 4.03 8.57 9.48
C ASP A 431 3.09 8.88 10.67
N LYS A 432 2.95 7.94 11.61
CA LYS A 432 2.11 8.13 12.80
C LYS A 432 2.74 9.05 13.85
N LEU A 433 4.06 9.21 13.80
CA LEU A 433 4.84 9.92 14.82
C LEU A 433 5.32 11.29 14.33
N SER A 434 5.37 11.53 13.02
CA SER A 434 5.92 12.76 12.44
C SER A 434 5.06 13.27 11.28
N ASP A 435 4.67 14.54 11.36
CA ASP A 435 3.97 15.25 10.28
C ASP A 435 4.89 15.61 9.08
N ASP A 436 6.20 15.44 9.23
CA ASP A 436 7.20 15.72 8.18
C ASP A 436 7.36 14.56 7.17
N PHE A 437 6.65 13.46 7.38
CA PHE A 437 6.63 12.29 6.50
C PHE A 437 5.18 11.93 6.15
N ASP A 438 4.92 11.58 4.88
CA ASP A 438 3.59 11.24 4.37
C ASP A 438 3.62 9.87 3.68
N ILE A 439 3.01 8.87 4.32
CA ILE A 439 2.90 7.50 3.81
C ILE A 439 2.15 7.43 2.47
N ALA A 440 1.30 8.40 2.13
CA ALA A 440 0.58 8.43 0.86
C ALA A 440 1.52 8.61 -0.35
N THR A 441 2.74 9.13 -0.12
CA THR A 441 3.77 9.26 -1.16
C THR A 441 4.53 7.95 -1.44
N VAL A 442 4.33 6.92 -0.62
CA VAL A 442 5.06 5.65 -0.73
C VAL A 442 4.37 4.71 -1.72
N ASN A 443 5.05 4.44 -2.84
CA ASN A 443 4.65 3.40 -3.77
C ASN A 443 5.18 2.03 -3.31
N SER A 444 4.28 1.14 -2.88
CA SER A 444 4.66 -0.21 -2.39
C SER A 444 5.48 -1.06 -3.38
N LYS A 445 5.37 -0.79 -4.69
CA LYS A 445 6.16 -1.47 -5.72
C LYS A 445 7.58 -0.92 -5.87
N GLU A 446 7.92 0.18 -5.20
CA GLU A 446 9.25 0.80 -5.18
C GLU A 446 10.02 0.57 -3.87
N LEU A 447 9.49 -0.22 -2.93
CA LEU A 447 10.16 -0.48 -1.64
C LEU A 447 11.61 -0.97 -1.78
N THR A 448 11.93 -1.77 -2.80
CA THR A 448 13.31 -2.22 -3.06
C THR A 448 14.24 -1.07 -3.43
N ARG A 449 13.73 -0.11 -4.23
CA ARG A 449 14.45 1.09 -4.66
C ARG A 449 14.68 2.02 -3.47
N TYR A 450 13.61 2.32 -2.73
CA TYR A 450 13.68 3.10 -1.49
C TYR A 450 14.72 2.56 -0.51
N ARG A 451 14.74 1.24 -0.27
CA ARG A 451 15.76 0.63 0.59
C ARG A 451 17.18 0.85 0.09
N THR A 452 17.39 0.73 -1.22
CA THR A 452 18.69 0.94 -1.84
C THR A 452 19.13 2.40 -1.66
N ASP A 453 18.23 3.34 -1.92
CA ASP A 453 18.52 4.77 -1.84
C ASP A 453 18.75 5.21 -0.39
N ILE A 454 17.93 4.76 0.56
CA ILE A 454 18.11 4.99 2.00
C ILE A 454 19.43 4.39 2.49
N THR A 455 19.78 3.17 2.05
CA THR A 455 21.03 2.52 2.47
C THR A 455 22.26 3.27 1.95
N THR A 456 22.21 3.75 0.72
CA THR A 456 23.33 4.44 0.05
C THR A 456 23.45 5.91 0.42
N ALA A 457 22.37 6.54 0.88
CA ALA A 457 22.39 7.90 1.40
C ALA A 457 23.36 8.04 2.58
N VAL A 458 24.09 9.16 2.61
CA VAL A 458 24.96 9.53 3.73
C VAL A 458 24.12 9.79 4.98
N ALA A 459 24.68 9.55 6.17
CA ALA A 459 23.93 9.62 7.43
C ALA A 459 23.18 10.96 7.62
N ALA A 460 23.83 12.08 7.30
CA ALA A 460 23.26 13.44 7.42
C ALA A 460 22.17 13.78 6.39
N ASN A 461 21.77 12.83 5.53
CA ASN A 461 20.67 12.98 4.58
C ASN A 461 19.57 11.93 4.87
N LYS A 462 19.57 11.32 6.06
CA LYS A 462 18.57 10.32 6.47
C LYS A 462 18.40 10.23 7.98
N ASP A 463 18.82 11.25 8.72
CA ASP A 463 18.71 11.28 10.18
C ASP A 463 17.45 12.00 10.67
N THR A 464 16.64 12.55 9.75
CA THR A 464 15.32 13.10 10.04
C THR A 464 14.20 12.52 9.16
N ALA A 465 12.95 12.65 9.62
CA ALA A 465 11.77 12.22 8.86
C ALA A 465 11.64 12.95 7.50
N ALA A 466 11.89 14.27 7.48
CA ALA A 466 11.85 15.09 6.27
C ALA A 466 12.90 14.66 5.22
N GLU A 467 14.07 14.23 5.68
CA GLU A 467 15.11 13.70 4.80
C GLU A 467 14.75 12.34 4.21
N ILE A 468 14.16 11.45 5.02
CA ILE A 468 13.57 10.19 4.51
C ILE A 468 12.50 10.50 3.47
N GLN A 469 11.60 11.46 3.72
CA GLN A 469 10.58 11.90 2.77
C GLN A 469 11.20 12.40 1.45
N THR A 470 12.32 13.13 1.53
CA THR A 470 13.06 13.60 0.35
C THR A 470 13.62 12.42 -0.45
N ILE A 471 14.24 11.43 0.20
CA ILE A 471 14.74 10.22 -0.48
C ILE A 471 13.61 9.46 -1.19
N ILE A 472 12.44 9.31 -0.55
CA ILE A 472 11.28 8.66 -1.17
C ILE A 472 10.78 9.44 -2.38
N GLY A 473 10.71 10.78 -2.29
CA GLY A 473 10.34 11.66 -3.39
C GLY A 473 11.28 11.53 -4.58
N ASP A 474 12.59 11.66 -4.35
CA ASP A 474 13.61 11.51 -5.39
C ASP A 474 13.53 10.12 -6.07
N ALA A 475 13.32 9.07 -5.27
CA ALA A 475 13.18 7.71 -5.78
C ALA A 475 11.93 7.52 -6.66
N ASN A 476 10.83 8.21 -6.34
CA ASN A 476 9.62 8.22 -7.17
C ASN A 476 9.83 8.97 -8.48
N ASP A 477 10.45 10.14 -8.44
CA ASP A 477 10.73 10.96 -9.63
C ASP A 477 11.63 10.21 -10.62
N ASP A 478 12.66 9.54 -10.11
CA ASP A 478 13.52 8.68 -10.90
C ASP A 478 12.77 7.46 -11.49
N ALA A 479 11.85 6.85 -10.72
CA ALA A 479 11.07 5.71 -11.18
C ALA A 479 10.07 6.12 -12.28
N GLU A 480 9.45 7.29 -12.15
CA GLU A 480 8.64 7.92 -13.19
C GLU A 480 9.47 8.19 -14.44
N THR A 481 10.65 8.81 -14.27
CA THR A 481 11.58 9.09 -15.36
C THR A 481 11.94 7.80 -16.10
N ALA A 482 12.35 6.74 -15.39
CA ALA A 482 12.68 5.46 -16.01
C ALA A 482 11.50 4.83 -16.76
N ALA A 483 10.27 4.96 -16.25
CA ALA A 483 9.07 4.48 -16.93
C ALA A 483 8.77 5.30 -18.21
N ALA A 484 8.92 6.62 -18.16
CA ALA A 484 8.77 7.49 -19.32
C ALA A 484 9.83 7.19 -20.39
N GLU A 485 11.09 6.95 -19.99
CA GLU A 485 12.17 6.53 -20.89
C GLU A 485 11.88 5.19 -21.55
N ALA A 486 11.30 4.23 -20.82
CA ALA A 486 10.92 2.94 -21.39
C ALA A 486 9.84 3.07 -22.49
N VAL A 487 8.90 4.02 -22.33
CA VAL A 487 7.90 4.35 -23.37
C VAL A 487 8.54 5.14 -24.53
N ARG A 488 9.44 6.08 -24.24
CA ARG A 488 10.20 6.85 -25.24
C ARG A 488 10.96 5.92 -26.20
N ASP A 489 11.50 4.84 -25.66
CA ASP A 489 12.35 3.87 -26.38
C ASP A 489 11.53 2.80 -27.12
N VAL A 490 10.20 2.95 -27.20
CA VAL A 490 9.32 2.14 -28.05
C VAL A 490 9.79 2.19 -29.50
N THR A 491 9.81 1.02 -30.15
CA THR A 491 10.21 0.87 -31.56
C THR A 491 9.09 0.21 -32.36
N ALA A 492 9.24 0.16 -33.69
CA ALA A 492 8.31 -0.57 -34.55
C ALA A 492 8.25 -2.09 -34.28
N ALA A 493 9.19 -2.64 -33.48
CA ALA A 493 9.16 -4.03 -33.05
C ALA A 493 8.38 -4.25 -31.75
N THR A 494 8.04 -3.19 -31.01
CA THR A 494 7.20 -3.27 -29.82
C THR A 494 5.82 -3.75 -30.21
N THR A 495 5.28 -4.71 -29.46
CA THR A 495 3.91 -5.21 -29.68
C THR A 495 2.88 -4.40 -28.88
N PRO A 496 1.59 -4.38 -29.29
CA PRO A 496 0.53 -3.74 -28.52
C PRO A 496 0.47 -4.17 -27.05
N ALA A 497 0.70 -5.46 -26.76
CA ALA A 497 0.70 -5.98 -25.40
C ALA A 497 1.86 -5.42 -24.56
N GLN A 498 3.07 -5.32 -25.14
CA GLN A 498 4.21 -4.70 -24.47
C GLN A 498 3.99 -3.21 -24.23
N LEU A 499 3.45 -2.48 -25.21
CA LEU A 499 3.13 -1.06 -25.00
C LEU A 499 2.11 -0.89 -23.88
N LYS A 500 1.07 -1.74 -23.83
CA LYS A 500 0.08 -1.70 -22.75
C LYS A 500 0.71 -1.85 -21.37
N GLU A 501 1.66 -2.77 -21.21
CA GLU A 501 2.40 -2.96 -19.95
C GLU A 501 3.27 -1.73 -19.61
N LEU A 502 3.93 -1.13 -20.60
CA LEU A 502 4.73 0.08 -20.43
C LEU A 502 3.88 1.28 -19.99
N LEU A 503 2.74 1.53 -20.65
CA LEU A 503 1.82 2.62 -20.30
C LEU A 503 1.17 2.40 -18.91
N ALA A 504 0.83 1.16 -18.57
CA ALA A 504 0.34 0.83 -17.23
C ALA A 504 1.41 1.07 -16.15
N THR A 505 2.67 0.75 -16.44
CA THR A 505 3.80 1.04 -15.53
C THR A 505 4.01 2.54 -15.39
N LEU A 506 3.99 3.29 -16.49
CA LEU A 506 4.10 4.75 -16.48
C LEU A 506 2.98 5.37 -15.62
N SER A 507 1.73 4.95 -15.80
CA SER A 507 0.60 5.44 -15.00
C SER A 507 0.78 5.17 -13.51
N ASP A 508 1.23 3.97 -13.14
CA ASP A 508 1.45 3.58 -11.75
C ASP A 508 2.55 4.40 -11.07
N ARG A 509 3.59 4.81 -11.82
CA ARG A 509 4.69 5.66 -11.30
C ARG A 509 4.31 7.15 -11.28
N ALA A 510 3.71 7.63 -12.36
CA ALA A 510 3.22 9.01 -12.50
C ALA A 510 2.20 9.39 -11.42
N ALA A 511 1.47 8.43 -10.84
CA ALA A 511 0.57 8.68 -9.72
C ALA A 511 1.27 9.18 -8.44
N PHE A 512 2.59 9.02 -8.33
CA PHE A 512 3.42 9.42 -7.18
C PHE A 512 4.50 10.45 -7.55
N GLY A 513 4.57 10.86 -8.82
CA GLY A 513 5.53 11.84 -9.31
C GLY A 513 4.90 13.20 -9.57
N THR A 514 5.54 13.99 -10.43
CA THR A 514 5.12 15.39 -10.67
C THR A 514 4.19 15.55 -11.89
N ASP A 515 4.31 14.66 -12.87
CA ASP A 515 3.46 14.65 -14.06
C ASP A 515 2.44 13.51 -13.97
N ALA A 516 1.18 13.80 -14.29
CA ALA A 516 0.13 12.78 -14.33
C ALA A 516 0.02 12.14 -15.71
N PHE A 517 -0.09 10.80 -15.77
CA PHE A 517 -0.49 10.05 -16.95
C PHE A 517 -1.83 9.35 -16.70
N ASP A 518 -2.84 9.66 -17.51
CA ASP A 518 -4.19 9.14 -17.37
C ASP A 518 -4.38 7.88 -18.23
N ASN A 519 -4.16 6.73 -17.62
CA ASN A 519 -4.34 5.43 -18.29
C ASN A 519 -5.80 5.14 -18.68
N THR A 520 -6.79 5.94 -18.24
CA THR A 520 -8.18 5.79 -18.70
C THR A 520 -8.40 6.31 -20.12
N THR A 521 -7.48 7.13 -20.62
CA THR A 521 -7.47 7.59 -22.03
C THR A 521 -6.92 6.54 -22.98
N VAL A 522 -6.25 5.49 -22.50
CA VAL A 522 -5.65 4.46 -23.35
C VAL A 522 -6.74 3.57 -23.94
N VAL A 523 -6.94 3.67 -25.26
CA VAL A 523 -7.87 2.86 -26.03
C VAL A 523 -7.14 1.62 -26.54
N GLU A 524 -7.54 0.43 -26.08
CA GLU A 524 -6.85 -0.83 -26.40
C GLU A 524 -6.81 -1.12 -27.91
N ALA A 525 -7.83 -0.71 -28.66
CA ALA A 525 -7.86 -0.84 -30.11
C ALA A 525 -6.85 0.06 -30.84
N SER A 526 -6.39 1.15 -30.20
CA SER A 526 -5.46 2.14 -30.76
C SER A 526 -4.00 1.90 -30.35
N LEU A 527 -3.69 0.82 -29.64
CA LEU A 527 -2.32 0.55 -29.18
C LEU A 527 -1.30 0.48 -30.33
N GLN A 528 -1.68 0.00 -31.51
CA GLN A 528 -0.79 0.02 -32.68
C GLN A 528 -0.57 1.44 -33.20
N ASP A 529 -1.61 2.27 -33.23
CA ASP A 529 -1.50 3.66 -33.66
C ASP A 529 -0.65 4.48 -32.68
N TYR A 530 -0.74 4.19 -31.38
CA TYR A 530 0.17 4.77 -30.38
C TYR A 530 1.63 4.37 -30.62
N ILE A 531 1.91 3.11 -30.96
CA ILE A 531 3.27 2.67 -31.33
C ILE A 531 3.75 3.49 -32.53
N ASP A 532 2.94 3.59 -33.57
CA ASP A 532 3.31 4.30 -34.81
C ASP A 532 3.56 5.80 -34.53
N ALA A 533 2.71 6.44 -33.72
CA ALA A 533 2.88 7.84 -33.32
C ALA A 533 4.12 8.05 -32.44
N LEU A 534 4.34 7.19 -31.45
CA LEU A 534 5.54 7.23 -30.61
C LEU A 534 6.81 7.02 -31.44
N VAL A 535 6.81 6.12 -32.42
CA VAL A 535 7.96 5.89 -33.31
C VAL A 535 8.18 7.06 -34.28
N ALA A 536 7.10 7.69 -34.76
CA ALA A 536 7.17 8.83 -35.67
C ALA A 536 7.71 10.10 -34.99
N GLU A 537 7.50 10.27 -33.68
CA GLU A 537 8.10 11.37 -32.93
C GLU A 537 9.61 11.16 -32.76
N THR A 538 10.40 11.85 -33.58
CA THR A 538 11.86 11.73 -33.61
C THR A 538 12.58 12.64 -32.61
N THR A 539 11.87 13.57 -31.96
CA THR A 539 12.41 14.52 -30.99
C THR A 539 12.31 13.94 -29.59
N PRO A 540 13.42 13.51 -28.94
CA PRO A 540 13.34 12.82 -27.65
C PRO A 540 12.70 13.65 -26.53
N THR A 541 12.86 14.98 -26.57
CA THR A 541 12.28 15.92 -25.60
C THR A 541 10.77 16.09 -25.73
N ASN A 542 10.14 15.48 -26.74
CA ASN A 542 8.67 15.43 -26.86
C ASN A 542 8.09 14.13 -26.27
N LYS A 543 8.92 13.30 -25.63
CA LYS A 543 8.55 11.98 -25.09
C LYS A 543 9.25 11.65 -23.76
N ASN A 544 9.92 12.61 -23.12
CA ASN A 544 10.75 12.35 -21.94
C ASN A 544 10.01 12.50 -20.60
N THR A 545 8.74 12.88 -20.62
CA THR A 545 7.91 12.95 -19.40
C THR A 545 6.55 12.31 -19.64
N ALA A 546 5.87 11.93 -18.55
CA ALA A 546 4.53 11.35 -18.58
C ALA A 546 3.52 12.25 -19.30
N ALA A 547 3.56 13.57 -19.04
CA ALA A 547 2.64 14.53 -19.65
C ALA A 547 2.83 14.66 -21.17
N LEU A 548 4.07 14.60 -21.66
CA LEU A 548 4.35 14.67 -23.09
C LEU A 548 3.89 13.40 -23.83
N ILE A 549 4.09 12.23 -23.21
CA ILE A 549 3.58 10.95 -23.70
C ILE A 549 2.04 11.00 -23.74
N GLN A 550 1.39 11.50 -22.69
CA GLN A 550 -0.07 11.71 -22.65
C GLN A 550 -0.53 12.55 -23.85
N GLY A 551 0.17 13.65 -24.17
CA GLY A 551 -0.14 14.49 -25.33
C GLY A 551 -0.11 13.75 -26.67
N ILE A 552 0.79 12.77 -26.85
CA ILE A 552 0.83 11.93 -28.04
C ILE A 552 -0.37 10.98 -28.07
N ILE A 553 -0.69 10.34 -26.94
CA ILE A 553 -1.85 9.44 -26.81
C ILE A 553 -3.16 10.20 -27.08
N ASP A 554 -3.31 11.39 -26.50
CA ASP A 554 -4.46 12.27 -26.73
C ASP A 554 -4.55 12.71 -28.19
N GLY A 555 -3.41 12.97 -28.83
CA GLY A 555 -3.34 13.27 -30.26
C GLY A 555 -3.90 12.15 -31.11
N VAL A 556 -3.49 10.89 -30.87
CA VAL A 556 -4.02 9.72 -31.58
C VAL A 556 -5.49 9.46 -31.26
N ASN A 557 -5.91 9.72 -30.02
CA ASN A 557 -7.31 9.59 -29.59
C ASN A 557 -8.22 10.69 -30.13
N SER A 558 -7.65 11.78 -30.66
CA SER A 558 -8.43 12.85 -31.25
C SER A 558 -9.17 12.33 -32.49
N PRO A 559 -10.49 12.56 -32.61
CA PRO A 559 -11.22 12.15 -33.79
C PRO A 559 -10.94 13.05 -35.00
N THR A 560 -10.20 14.16 -34.87
CA THR A 560 -9.96 15.13 -35.95
C THR A 560 -9.46 14.48 -37.24
N ASP A 561 -8.38 13.70 -37.19
CA ASP A 561 -7.82 13.08 -38.39
C ASP A 561 -8.78 12.03 -38.99
N ALA A 562 -9.54 11.34 -38.14
CA ALA A 562 -10.55 10.37 -38.59
C ALA A 562 -11.73 11.07 -39.25
N LEU A 563 -12.20 12.19 -38.68
CA LEU A 563 -13.26 13.02 -39.26
C LEU A 563 -12.82 13.66 -40.58
N ASP A 564 -11.59 14.18 -40.66
CA ASP A 564 -11.02 14.71 -41.91
C ASP A 564 -10.90 13.63 -42.99
N ALA A 565 -10.54 12.40 -42.61
CA ALA A 565 -10.50 11.27 -43.54
C ALA A 565 -11.91 10.89 -44.03
N VAL A 566 -12.90 10.87 -43.14
CA VAL A 566 -14.31 10.68 -43.52
C VAL A 566 -14.75 11.82 -44.45
N ASP A 567 -14.48 13.09 -44.10
CA ASP A 567 -14.81 14.27 -44.89
C ASP A 567 -14.27 14.19 -46.32
N LEU A 568 -13.01 13.80 -46.45
CA LEU A 568 -12.34 13.63 -47.74
C LEU A 568 -13.01 12.53 -48.57
N GLU A 569 -13.32 11.38 -47.95
CA GLU A 569 -13.99 10.26 -48.60
C GLU A 569 -15.41 10.62 -49.05
N VAL A 570 -16.16 11.37 -48.24
CA VAL A 570 -17.54 11.78 -48.57
C VAL A 570 -17.59 12.89 -49.63
N LYS A 571 -16.65 13.86 -49.63
CA LYS A 571 -16.61 14.97 -50.60
C LYS A 571 -15.97 14.61 -51.92
N THR A 572 -14.97 13.74 -51.89
CA THR A 572 -14.24 13.31 -53.08
C THR A 572 -14.24 11.79 -53.19
N PRO A 573 -15.41 11.18 -53.46
CA PRO A 573 -15.54 9.74 -53.63
C PRO A 573 -14.89 9.32 -54.94
N SER A 574 -13.55 9.28 -54.95
CA SER A 574 -12.78 8.98 -56.16
C SER A 574 -12.96 7.53 -56.58
N ASP A 575 -13.36 6.65 -55.64
CA ASP A 575 -13.83 5.27 -55.83
C ASP A 575 -14.67 4.77 -54.62
N ALA A 576 -15.40 5.65 -53.91
CA ALA A 576 -16.01 5.33 -52.61
C ALA A 576 -16.88 4.07 -52.66
N THR A 577 -16.37 3.00 -52.04
CA THR A 577 -17.13 1.78 -51.80
C THR A 577 -17.66 1.84 -50.38
N GLY A 578 -18.80 1.20 -50.11
CA GLY A 578 -19.29 1.10 -48.74
C GLY A 578 -18.26 0.52 -47.77
N ALA A 579 -17.32 -0.30 -48.29
CA ALA A 579 -16.21 -0.84 -47.49
C ALA A 579 -15.15 0.21 -47.12
N ALA A 580 -14.85 1.17 -48.01
CA ALA A 580 -13.89 2.24 -47.73
C ALA A 580 -14.43 3.18 -46.64
N LEU A 581 -15.66 3.66 -46.79
CA LEU A 581 -16.30 4.49 -45.77
C LEU A 581 -16.48 3.73 -44.44
N LEU A 582 -16.89 2.46 -44.48
CA LEU A 582 -16.99 1.65 -43.27
C LEU A 582 -15.65 1.54 -42.52
N ALA A 583 -14.54 1.32 -43.25
CA ALA A 583 -13.22 1.23 -42.64
C ALA A 583 -12.81 2.54 -41.94
N LEU A 584 -13.16 3.70 -42.52
CA LEU A 584 -12.92 5.00 -41.88
C LEU A 584 -13.80 5.20 -40.64
N LEU A 585 -15.08 4.83 -40.71
CA LEU A 585 -16.00 4.89 -39.57
C LEU A 585 -15.56 3.94 -38.43
N GLN A 586 -14.90 2.82 -38.76
CA GLN A 586 -14.35 1.89 -37.78
C GLN A 586 -13.12 2.44 -37.02
N ASN A 587 -12.65 3.65 -37.33
CA ASN A 587 -11.55 4.26 -36.59
C ASN A 587 -11.93 4.38 -35.08
N PRO A 588 -11.12 3.82 -34.16
CA PRO A 588 -11.41 3.85 -32.74
C PRO A 588 -11.58 5.26 -32.15
N SER A 589 -10.93 6.28 -32.71
CA SER A 589 -11.02 7.66 -32.21
C SER A 589 -12.43 8.26 -32.36
N LEU A 590 -13.23 7.77 -33.32
CA LEU A 590 -14.63 8.17 -33.52
C LEU A 590 -15.61 7.57 -32.50
N LYS A 591 -15.19 6.59 -31.70
CA LYS A 591 -15.98 5.97 -30.62
C LYS A 591 -17.38 5.50 -31.05
N LEU A 592 -17.48 5.00 -32.28
CA LEU A 592 -18.73 4.49 -32.86
C LEU A 592 -18.98 3.03 -32.43
N ASP A 593 -19.71 2.88 -31.32
CA ASP A 593 -20.08 1.59 -30.70
C ASP A 593 -21.20 0.81 -31.41
N ASN A 594 -21.84 1.45 -32.40
CA ASN A 594 -23.08 1.01 -33.04
C ASN A 594 -22.91 0.66 -34.52
N LEU A 595 -21.68 0.59 -35.04
CA LEU A 595 -21.45 0.22 -36.43
C LEU A 595 -21.89 -1.21 -36.73
N VAL A 596 -22.53 -1.38 -37.89
CA VAL A 596 -23.00 -2.68 -38.39
C VAL A 596 -22.36 -2.90 -39.75
N GLU A 597 -21.43 -3.85 -39.85
CA GLU A 597 -20.68 -4.10 -41.09
C GLU A 597 -21.58 -4.39 -42.30
N ALA A 598 -22.69 -5.10 -42.09
CA ALA A 598 -23.67 -5.40 -43.13
C ALA A 598 -24.34 -4.14 -43.73
N ASN A 599 -24.24 -3.00 -43.05
CA ASN A 599 -24.84 -1.72 -43.46
C ASN A 599 -23.88 -0.84 -44.26
N ALA A 600 -22.69 -1.33 -44.63
CA ALA A 600 -21.69 -0.59 -45.42
C ALA A 600 -22.26 0.17 -46.63
N LEU A 601 -23.11 -0.48 -47.44
CA LEU A 601 -23.76 0.15 -48.59
C LEU A 601 -24.83 1.18 -48.21
N ALA A 602 -25.46 1.00 -47.04
CA ALA A 602 -26.44 1.95 -46.53
C ALA A 602 -25.75 3.23 -46.04
N TYR A 603 -24.60 3.12 -45.35
CA TYR A 603 -23.80 4.30 -44.97
C TYR A 603 -23.36 5.11 -46.19
N LEU A 604 -22.97 4.43 -47.27
CA LEU A 604 -22.64 5.09 -48.54
C LEU A 604 -23.83 5.83 -49.16
N ALA A 605 -25.05 5.30 -49.03
CA ALA A 605 -26.25 5.97 -49.53
C ALA A 605 -26.57 7.26 -48.76
N ASP A 606 -26.13 7.35 -47.50
CA ASP A 606 -26.35 8.51 -46.61
C ASP A 606 -25.10 9.42 -46.55
N VAL A 607 -24.24 9.40 -47.58
CA VAL A 607 -22.98 10.19 -47.65
C VAL A 607 -23.20 11.70 -47.48
N ALA A 608 -24.33 12.22 -47.97
CA ALA A 608 -24.69 13.63 -47.83
C ALA A 608 -25.01 14.02 -46.37
N ASP A 609 -25.54 13.07 -45.59
CA ASP A 609 -25.81 13.29 -44.16
C ASP A 609 -24.49 13.33 -43.37
N PHE A 610 -23.51 12.48 -43.73
CA PHE A 610 -22.17 12.52 -43.13
C PHE A 610 -21.44 13.83 -43.47
N ASP A 611 -21.48 14.29 -44.72
CA ASP A 611 -20.91 15.58 -45.15
C ASP A 611 -21.51 16.76 -44.35
N ALA A 612 -22.84 16.76 -44.17
CA ALA A 612 -23.52 17.73 -43.34
C ALA A 612 -23.10 17.63 -41.85
N ALA A 613 -23.04 16.41 -41.30
CA ALA A 613 -22.67 16.18 -39.90
C ALA A 613 -21.26 16.70 -39.57
N ILE A 614 -20.32 16.60 -40.50
CA ILE A 614 -18.95 17.08 -40.32
C ILE A 614 -18.85 18.60 -40.53
N THR A 615 -19.64 19.17 -41.44
CA THR A 615 -19.53 20.61 -41.78
C THR A 615 -20.31 21.54 -40.83
N ASP A 616 -21.28 21.02 -40.06
CA ASP A 616 -22.32 21.83 -39.39
C ASP A 616 -22.07 22.15 -37.89
N THR A 617 -20.92 21.79 -37.30
CA THR A 617 -20.71 22.05 -35.86
C THR A 617 -19.46 22.86 -35.53
N ASN A 618 -19.53 23.67 -34.45
CA ASN A 618 -18.46 24.58 -34.04
C ASN A 618 -17.33 23.87 -33.26
N SER A 619 -17.32 22.53 -33.20
CA SER A 619 -16.37 21.76 -32.40
C SER A 619 -16.28 20.31 -32.83
N VAL A 620 -15.08 19.73 -32.79
CA VAL A 620 -14.78 18.32 -33.07
C VAL A 620 -15.69 17.32 -32.33
N ALA A 621 -15.97 17.56 -31.04
CA ALA A 621 -16.89 16.70 -30.27
C ALA A 621 -18.35 16.75 -30.77
N GLY A 622 -18.75 17.86 -31.39
CA GLY A 622 -20.05 18.01 -32.04
C GLY A 622 -20.11 17.23 -33.35
N GLU A 623 -19.03 17.26 -34.14
CA GLU A 623 -18.91 16.52 -35.40
C GLU A 623 -18.96 15.01 -35.14
N GLU A 624 -18.21 14.52 -34.15
CA GLU A 624 -18.24 13.12 -33.70
C GLU A 624 -19.66 12.67 -33.33
N ALA A 625 -20.37 13.46 -32.51
CA ALA A 625 -21.73 13.16 -32.10
C ALA A 625 -22.72 13.15 -33.29
N ALA A 626 -22.58 14.10 -34.21
CA ALA A 626 -23.41 14.17 -35.41
C ALA A 626 -23.16 12.97 -36.34
N VAL A 627 -21.90 12.56 -36.54
CA VAL A 627 -21.54 11.35 -37.30
C VAL A 627 -22.18 10.11 -36.65
N LYS A 628 -22.15 10.01 -35.31
CA LYS A 628 -22.81 8.92 -34.57
C LYS A 628 -24.33 8.89 -34.78
N ASP A 629 -24.96 10.06 -34.85
CA ASP A 629 -26.39 10.19 -35.14
C ASP A 629 -26.72 9.73 -36.56
N VAL A 630 -25.89 10.06 -37.56
CA VAL A 630 -26.06 9.54 -38.93
C VAL A 630 -25.97 8.01 -38.95
N VAL A 631 -24.96 7.41 -38.30
CA VAL A 631 -24.84 5.94 -38.19
C VAL A 631 -26.09 5.32 -37.55
N ASN A 632 -26.59 5.91 -36.46
CA ASN A 632 -27.81 5.47 -35.78
C ASN A 632 -29.04 5.54 -36.70
N ALA A 633 -29.21 6.64 -37.43
CA ALA A 633 -30.30 6.85 -38.36
C ALA A 633 -30.25 5.82 -39.49
N THR A 634 -29.09 5.63 -40.12
CA THR A 634 -28.90 4.63 -41.18
C THR A 634 -29.19 3.21 -40.70
N ASN A 635 -28.70 2.83 -39.52
CA ASN A 635 -28.99 1.53 -38.93
C ASN A 635 -30.50 1.33 -38.68
N ALA A 636 -31.18 2.37 -38.20
CA ALA A 636 -32.61 2.34 -37.96
C ALA A 636 -33.41 2.26 -39.28
N ARG A 637 -32.96 2.93 -40.34
CA ARG A 637 -33.53 2.82 -41.69
C ARG A 637 -33.40 1.41 -42.26
N VAL A 638 -32.23 0.78 -42.13
CA VAL A 638 -32.05 -0.61 -42.56
C VAL A 638 -32.99 -1.55 -41.80
N ALA A 639 -33.14 -1.35 -40.48
CA ALA A 639 -34.10 -2.12 -39.67
C ALA A 639 -35.55 -1.89 -40.10
N LEU A 640 -35.92 -0.65 -40.47
CA LEU A 640 -37.24 -0.31 -41.01
C LEU A 640 -37.49 -1.00 -42.36
N ASN A 641 -36.50 -1.00 -43.24
CA ASN A 641 -36.57 -1.69 -44.53
C ASN A 641 -36.81 -3.19 -44.37
N ALA A 642 -36.23 -3.81 -43.33
CA ALA A 642 -36.45 -5.21 -42.98
C ALA A 642 -37.76 -5.48 -42.21
N ALA A 643 -38.44 -4.45 -41.69
CA ALA A 643 -39.64 -4.63 -40.89
C ALA A 643 -40.82 -5.17 -41.73
N THR A 644 -41.56 -6.12 -41.15
CA THR A 644 -42.78 -6.73 -41.73
C THR A 644 -44.00 -6.59 -40.82
N THR A 645 -43.86 -5.90 -39.68
CA THR A 645 -44.94 -5.67 -38.71
C THR A 645 -44.88 -4.23 -38.17
N ASP A 646 -46.03 -3.68 -37.79
CA ASP A 646 -46.14 -2.33 -37.23
C ASP A 646 -45.26 -2.13 -35.98
N THR A 647 -45.10 -3.18 -35.17
CA THR A 647 -44.28 -3.12 -33.94
C THR A 647 -42.79 -3.03 -34.26
N ALA A 648 -42.32 -3.82 -35.23
CA ALA A 648 -40.94 -3.74 -35.71
C ALA A 648 -40.66 -2.38 -36.37
N ALA A 649 -41.59 -1.92 -37.22
CA ALA A 649 -41.51 -0.61 -37.87
C ALA A 649 -41.49 0.52 -36.83
N LYS A 650 -42.34 0.48 -35.82
CA LYS A 650 -42.36 1.45 -34.72
C LYS A 650 -41.03 1.50 -33.97
N THR A 651 -40.44 0.34 -33.70
CA THR A 651 -39.16 0.25 -32.99
C THR A 651 -38.05 0.91 -33.82
N ALA A 652 -37.99 0.59 -35.12
CA ALA A 652 -37.05 1.19 -36.05
C ALA A 652 -37.26 2.72 -36.17
N LEU A 653 -38.49 3.16 -36.40
CA LEU A 653 -38.84 4.59 -36.51
C LEU A 653 -38.58 5.37 -35.22
N THR A 654 -38.74 4.76 -34.05
CA THR A 654 -38.41 5.42 -32.78
C THR A 654 -36.91 5.69 -32.67
N LYS A 655 -36.06 4.71 -33.03
CA LYS A 655 -34.61 4.91 -33.07
C LYS A 655 -34.20 5.94 -34.11
N PHE A 656 -34.79 5.86 -35.30
CA PHE A 656 -34.57 6.81 -36.40
C PHE A 656 -34.94 8.24 -35.99
N ALA A 657 -36.11 8.42 -35.38
CA ALA A 657 -36.60 9.73 -34.96
C ALA A 657 -35.74 10.35 -33.86
N ILE A 658 -35.18 9.55 -32.95
CA ILE A 658 -34.24 10.04 -31.93
C ILE A 658 -32.95 10.52 -32.59
N ALA A 659 -32.36 9.71 -33.47
CA ALA A 659 -31.11 10.05 -34.17
C ALA A 659 -31.26 11.28 -35.09
N THR A 660 -32.43 11.49 -35.68
CA THR A 660 -32.72 12.64 -36.56
C THR A 660 -33.41 13.80 -35.85
N SER A 661 -33.58 13.73 -34.53
CA SER A 661 -34.33 14.73 -33.74
C SER A 661 -35.73 15.06 -34.30
N ASN A 662 -36.44 14.08 -34.87
CA ASN A 662 -37.78 14.24 -35.41
C ASN A 662 -38.81 14.37 -34.27
N THR A 663 -38.93 15.59 -33.75
CA THR A 663 -39.78 15.91 -32.59
C THR A 663 -41.26 15.62 -32.83
N THR A 664 -41.73 15.73 -34.09
CA THR A 664 -43.11 15.38 -34.47
C THR A 664 -43.41 13.94 -34.12
N TYR A 665 -42.58 12.98 -34.55
CA TYR A 665 -42.77 11.57 -34.19
C TYR A 665 -42.47 11.28 -32.72
N ILE A 666 -41.40 11.86 -32.16
CA ILE A 666 -41.01 11.64 -30.76
C ILE A 666 -42.15 11.97 -29.79
N ASN A 667 -42.88 13.06 -30.04
CA ASN A 667 -43.94 13.56 -29.16
C ASN A 667 -45.27 12.80 -29.29
N LEU A 668 -45.40 11.88 -30.25
CA LEU A 668 -46.57 11.03 -30.37
C LEU A 668 -46.68 10.05 -29.19
N SER A 669 -47.92 9.77 -28.78
CA SER A 669 -48.19 8.69 -27.82
C SER A 669 -47.73 7.34 -28.36
N SER A 670 -47.51 6.36 -27.48
CA SER A 670 -47.09 5.01 -27.89
C SER A 670 -48.04 4.37 -28.91
N THR A 671 -49.35 4.60 -28.77
CA THR A 671 -50.37 4.16 -29.73
C THR A 671 -50.28 4.92 -31.04
N ALA A 672 -50.14 6.25 -31.00
CA ALA A 672 -49.99 7.06 -32.20
C ALA A 672 -48.72 6.71 -33.00
N LYS A 673 -47.60 6.44 -32.32
CA LYS A 673 -46.35 5.93 -32.95
C LYS A 673 -46.57 4.61 -33.67
N LEU A 674 -47.38 3.71 -33.10
CA LEU A 674 -47.72 2.43 -33.73
C LEU A 674 -48.60 2.63 -34.97
N GLU A 675 -49.56 3.56 -34.91
CA GLU A 675 -50.42 3.91 -36.04
C GLU A 675 -49.63 4.52 -37.20
N VAL A 676 -48.76 5.49 -36.92
CA VAL A 676 -47.86 6.05 -37.95
C VAL A 676 -46.93 4.97 -38.50
N ALA A 677 -46.39 4.09 -37.65
CA ALA A 677 -45.54 3.00 -38.12
C ALA A 677 -46.26 2.02 -39.06
N GLY A 678 -47.53 1.70 -38.79
CA GLY A 678 -48.33 0.88 -39.68
C GLY A 678 -48.59 1.54 -41.03
N LEU A 679 -48.83 2.87 -41.04
CA LEU A 679 -48.99 3.65 -42.27
C LEU A 679 -47.68 3.71 -43.08
N VAL A 680 -46.55 4.02 -42.43
CA VAL A 680 -45.21 4.00 -43.04
C VAL A 680 -44.92 2.62 -43.64
N LEU A 681 -45.21 1.54 -42.91
CA LEU A 681 -44.98 0.18 -43.40
C LEU A 681 -45.87 -0.17 -44.61
N ALA A 682 -47.12 0.30 -44.64
CA ALA A 682 -48.04 0.08 -45.74
C ALA A 682 -47.60 0.79 -47.03
N GLU A 683 -47.00 1.98 -46.91
CA GLU A 683 -46.50 2.79 -48.03
C GLU A 683 -45.01 2.55 -48.31
N LYS A 684 -44.37 1.58 -47.64
CA LYS A 684 -42.95 1.27 -47.83
C LYS A 684 -42.66 0.89 -49.29
N PRO A 685 -41.70 1.54 -49.97
CA PRO A 685 -41.33 1.19 -51.33
C PRO A 685 -40.88 -0.27 -51.45
N ALA A 686 -41.06 -0.88 -52.62
CA ALA A 686 -40.70 -2.28 -52.86
C ALA A 686 -39.21 -2.60 -52.59
N ASN A 687 -38.33 -1.61 -52.82
CA ASN A 687 -36.89 -1.72 -52.55
C ASN A 687 -36.48 -1.14 -51.18
N GLY A 688 -37.46 -0.74 -50.34
CA GLY A 688 -37.23 0.04 -49.13
C GLY A 688 -36.93 1.52 -49.42
N TYR A 689 -36.70 2.29 -48.35
CA TYR A 689 -36.26 3.68 -48.40
C TYR A 689 -34.78 3.77 -48.78
N ALA A 690 -34.45 4.63 -49.75
CA ALA A 690 -33.13 4.67 -50.37
C ALA A 690 -32.08 5.35 -49.47
N ASP A 691 -32.50 6.35 -48.70
CA ASP A 691 -31.69 7.15 -47.78
C ASP A 691 -32.52 7.60 -46.55
N ASN A 692 -31.89 8.31 -45.61
CA ASN A 692 -32.56 8.83 -44.42
C ASN A 692 -33.56 9.97 -44.72
N ALA A 693 -33.37 10.73 -45.80
CA ALA A 693 -34.26 11.82 -46.20
C ALA A 693 -35.64 11.29 -46.64
N ASP A 694 -35.66 10.13 -47.32
CA ASP A 694 -36.88 9.41 -47.67
C ASP A 694 -37.69 9.03 -46.43
N VAL A 695 -37.04 8.44 -45.40
CA VAL A 695 -37.72 8.04 -44.16
C VAL A 695 -38.28 9.25 -43.41
N THR A 696 -37.52 10.35 -43.35
CA THR A 696 -37.96 11.59 -42.70
C THR A 696 -39.20 12.14 -43.38
N SER A 697 -39.18 12.20 -44.72
CA SER A 697 -40.31 12.67 -45.53
C SER A 697 -41.55 11.79 -45.37
N GLU A 698 -41.34 10.48 -45.29
CA GLU A 698 -42.41 9.50 -45.10
C GLU A 698 -43.07 9.63 -43.72
N ILE A 699 -42.28 9.78 -42.65
CA ILE A 699 -42.82 10.02 -41.29
C ILE A 699 -43.75 11.24 -41.30
N THR A 700 -43.32 12.36 -41.88
CA THR A 700 -44.12 13.59 -41.93
C THR A 700 -45.40 13.40 -42.75
N THR A 701 -45.28 12.70 -43.89
CA THR A 701 -46.42 12.39 -44.76
C THR A 701 -47.45 11.53 -44.01
N GLN A 702 -47.01 10.47 -43.35
CA GLN A 702 -47.90 9.54 -42.67
C GLN A 702 -48.47 10.06 -41.35
N ASP A 703 -47.75 10.93 -40.64
CA ASP A 703 -48.35 11.65 -39.50
C ASP A 703 -49.46 12.61 -39.97
N THR A 704 -49.25 13.31 -41.09
CA THR A 704 -50.28 14.14 -41.72
C THR A 704 -51.48 13.31 -42.18
N ALA A 705 -51.23 12.15 -42.80
CA ALA A 705 -52.27 11.22 -43.22
C ALA A 705 -53.09 10.72 -42.01
N ARG A 706 -52.41 10.31 -40.93
CA ARG A 706 -53.05 9.94 -39.66
C ARG A 706 -53.93 11.06 -39.11
N GLY A 707 -53.42 12.29 -39.06
CA GLY A 707 -54.17 13.47 -38.61
C GLY A 707 -55.42 13.74 -39.48
N THR A 708 -55.30 13.56 -40.79
CA THR A 708 -56.41 13.71 -41.75
C THR A 708 -57.50 12.66 -41.51
N LEU A 709 -57.11 11.39 -41.30
CA LEU A 709 -58.06 10.31 -40.99
C LEU A 709 -58.84 10.58 -39.70
N LEU A 710 -58.15 11.01 -38.63
CA LEU A 710 -58.80 11.41 -37.37
C LEU A 710 -59.77 12.58 -37.59
N THR A 711 -59.34 13.61 -38.32
CA THR A 711 -60.15 14.80 -38.60
C THR A 711 -61.41 14.46 -39.40
N ASN A 712 -61.30 13.60 -40.42
CA ASN A 712 -62.44 13.19 -41.24
C ASN A 712 -63.51 12.45 -40.43
N VAL A 713 -63.11 11.52 -39.55
CA VAL A 713 -64.07 10.78 -38.70
C VAL A 713 -64.68 11.70 -37.65
N ASN A 714 -63.88 12.54 -36.98
CA ASN A 714 -64.35 13.46 -35.96
C ASN A 714 -65.27 14.55 -36.51
N GLY A 715 -65.02 15.01 -37.75
CA GLY A 715 -65.80 16.04 -38.43
C GLY A 715 -67.05 15.53 -39.15
N ALA A 716 -67.24 14.22 -39.28
CA ALA A 716 -68.38 13.66 -40.00
C ALA A 716 -69.69 13.82 -39.22
N THR A 717 -70.65 14.55 -39.80
CA THR A 717 -71.96 14.85 -39.20
C THR A 717 -73.14 14.17 -39.91
N THR A 718 -72.90 13.52 -41.05
CA THR A 718 -73.93 12.81 -41.82
C THR A 718 -73.50 11.37 -42.07
N ILE A 719 -74.46 10.48 -42.30
CA ILE A 719 -74.20 9.06 -42.60
C ILE A 719 -73.27 8.93 -43.82
N ASN A 720 -73.49 9.71 -44.88
CA ASN A 720 -72.65 9.67 -46.08
C ASN A 720 -71.21 10.15 -45.82
N ALA A 721 -71.05 11.23 -45.04
CA ALA A 721 -69.72 11.71 -44.65
C ALA A 721 -68.99 10.70 -43.77
N MET A 722 -69.70 10.08 -42.81
CA MET A 722 -69.14 9.04 -41.95
C MET A 722 -68.74 7.81 -42.77
N ASN A 723 -69.61 7.32 -43.66
CA ASN A 723 -69.30 6.20 -44.55
C ASN A 723 -68.05 6.46 -45.41
N THR A 724 -67.88 7.70 -45.89
CA THR A 724 -66.67 8.12 -46.62
C THR A 724 -65.43 8.11 -45.72
N ALA A 725 -65.54 8.69 -44.52
CA ALA A 725 -64.45 8.75 -43.55
C ALA A 725 -64.00 7.36 -43.08
N LEU A 726 -64.93 6.46 -42.76
CA LEU A 726 -64.64 5.09 -42.34
C LEU A 726 -64.03 4.26 -43.49
N SER A 727 -64.48 4.45 -44.72
CA SER A 727 -63.88 3.79 -45.89
C SER A 727 -62.42 4.22 -46.12
N ALA A 728 -62.10 5.48 -45.82
CA ALA A 728 -60.75 6.03 -45.98
C ALA A 728 -59.72 5.48 -44.98
N LEU A 729 -60.15 4.85 -43.88
CA LEU A 729 -59.25 4.21 -42.89
C LEU A 729 -58.57 2.94 -43.42
N ASP A 730 -58.99 2.48 -44.59
CA ASP A 730 -58.65 1.19 -45.19
C ASP A 730 -58.76 0.00 -44.22
N TYR A 731 -59.75 0.06 -43.32
CA TYR A 731 -59.94 -0.99 -42.33
C TYR A 731 -60.69 -2.17 -42.96
N LYS A 732 -59.98 -3.27 -43.19
CA LYS A 732 -60.49 -4.46 -43.90
C LYS A 732 -61.89 -4.91 -43.46
N ALA A 733 -62.14 -5.00 -42.16
CA ALA A 733 -63.44 -5.47 -41.64
C ALA A 733 -64.61 -4.57 -42.09
N TYR A 734 -64.39 -3.26 -42.17
CA TYR A 734 -65.36 -2.33 -42.74
C TYR A 734 -65.39 -2.41 -44.27
N ASN A 735 -64.23 -2.48 -44.91
CA ASN A 735 -64.12 -2.41 -46.36
C ASN A 735 -64.68 -3.62 -47.10
N ASP A 736 -64.67 -4.80 -46.47
CA ASP A 736 -65.28 -6.04 -46.98
C ASP A 736 -66.81 -6.04 -46.95
N LEU A 737 -67.44 -5.12 -46.21
CA LEU A 737 -68.90 -5.02 -46.13
C LEU A 737 -69.51 -4.62 -47.48
N SER A 738 -70.72 -5.11 -47.75
CA SER A 738 -71.50 -4.62 -48.89
C SER A 738 -71.86 -3.14 -48.74
N ALA A 739 -72.20 -2.47 -49.85
CA ALA A 739 -72.54 -1.04 -49.83
C ALA A 739 -73.68 -0.70 -48.85
N SER A 740 -74.72 -1.54 -48.76
CA SER A 740 -75.82 -1.34 -47.80
C SER A 740 -75.39 -1.55 -46.34
N GLN A 741 -74.49 -2.52 -46.09
CA GLN A 741 -73.95 -2.76 -44.76
C GLN A 741 -73.03 -1.61 -44.32
N LYS A 742 -72.19 -1.06 -45.20
CA LYS A 742 -71.33 0.09 -44.87
C LYS A 742 -72.15 1.31 -44.43
N VAL A 743 -73.28 1.57 -45.10
CA VAL A 743 -74.22 2.65 -44.73
C VAL A 743 -74.84 2.40 -43.35
N ALA A 744 -75.34 1.19 -43.10
CA ALA A 744 -75.93 0.83 -41.80
C ALA A 744 -74.89 0.92 -40.66
N VAL A 745 -73.67 0.45 -40.89
CA VAL A 745 -72.57 0.57 -39.90
C VAL A 745 -72.17 2.02 -39.69
N ALA A 746 -72.13 2.86 -40.74
CA ALA A 746 -71.86 4.29 -40.59
C ALA A 746 -72.95 5.02 -39.80
N GLU A 747 -74.22 4.65 -39.98
CA GLU A 747 -75.35 5.16 -39.19
C GLU A 747 -75.23 4.73 -37.72
N ALA A 748 -74.98 3.44 -37.46
CA ALA A 748 -74.79 2.91 -36.11
C ALA A 748 -73.57 3.52 -35.40
N PHE A 749 -72.46 3.72 -36.12
CA PHE A 749 -71.26 4.36 -35.59
C PHE A 749 -71.53 5.83 -35.23
N LEU A 750 -72.24 6.58 -36.09
CA LEU A 750 -72.58 7.97 -35.84
C LEU A 750 -73.56 8.12 -34.66
N ALA A 751 -74.51 7.19 -34.52
CA ALA A 751 -75.46 7.16 -33.41
C ALA A 751 -74.79 6.84 -32.06
N ASN A 752 -73.72 6.04 -32.07
CA ASN A 752 -72.96 5.65 -30.88
C ASN A 752 -71.62 6.40 -30.75
N PHE A 753 -71.49 7.56 -31.39
CA PHE A 753 -70.26 8.35 -31.32
C PHE A 753 -69.99 8.74 -29.86
N PRO A 754 -68.74 8.64 -29.36
CA PRO A 754 -68.42 8.94 -27.96
C PRO A 754 -68.90 10.33 -27.54
N THR A 755 -69.56 10.41 -26.39
CA THR A 755 -69.96 11.68 -25.77
C THR A 755 -69.40 11.81 -24.37
N ASP A 756 -69.18 13.04 -23.91
CA ASP A 756 -68.85 13.30 -22.52
C ASP A 756 -70.09 13.26 -21.63
N LYS A 757 -69.92 13.62 -20.35
CA LYS A 757 -70.99 13.65 -19.36
C LYS A 757 -72.11 14.65 -19.67
N ASP A 758 -71.85 15.64 -20.52
CA ASP A 758 -72.79 16.68 -20.90
C ASP A 758 -73.48 16.34 -22.23
N GLY A 759 -73.11 15.22 -22.87
CA GLY A 759 -73.64 14.74 -24.14
C GLY A 759 -72.92 15.33 -25.36
N ASP A 760 -71.84 16.08 -25.16
CA ASP A 760 -71.05 16.66 -26.23
C ASP A 760 -70.12 15.60 -26.84
N LYS A 761 -69.92 15.66 -28.17
CA LYS A 761 -69.06 14.70 -28.87
C LYS A 761 -67.61 14.78 -28.37
N VAL A 762 -67.06 13.64 -27.99
CA VAL A 762 -65.64 13.47 -27.64
C VAL A 762 -64.89 12.99 -28.87
N ALA A 763 -64.00 13.83 -29.39
CA ALA A 763 -63.18 13.49 -30.56
C ALA A 763 -62.27 12.29 -30.27
N TYR A 764 -62.15 11.39 -31.24
CA TYR A 764 -61.17 10.31 -31.21
C TYR A 764 -59.75 10.88 -31.33
N SER A 765 -58.84 10.40 -30.49
CA SER A 765 -57.41 10.74 -30.51
C SER A 765 -56.53 9.67 -31.17
N THR A 766 -57.10 8.50 -31.47
CA THR A 766 -56.39 7.33 -32.05
C THR A 766 -57.26 6.63 -33.10
N LEU A 767 -56.63 6.13 -34.16
CA LEU A 767 -57.28 5.28 -35.16
C LEU A 767 -57.71 3.94 -34.57
N THR A 768 -57.00 3.46 -33.55
CA THR A 768 -57.30 2.23 -32.81
C THR A 768 -58.69 2.29 -32.16
N ASN A 769 -59.01 3.39 -31.49
CA ASN A 769 -60.34 3.55 -30.88
C ASN A 769 -61.44 3.65 -31.94
N ILE A 770 -61.16 4.32 -33.07
CA ILE A 770 -62.10 4.37 -34.20
C ILE A 770 -62.37 2.94 -34.71
N LYS A 771 -61.32 2.14 -34.97
CA LYS A 771 -61.47 0.75 -35.44
C LYS A 771 -62.26 -0.12 -34.45
N ALA A 772 -62.02 0.03 -33.14
CA ALA A 772 -62.77 -0.69 -32.12
C ALA A 772 -64.27 -0.33 -32.12
N ASP A 773 -64.61 0.95 -32.32
CA ASP A 773 -66.00 1.38 -32.37
C ASP A 773 -66.66 1.05 -33.73
N ILE A 774 -65.88 0.91 -34.81
CA ILE A 774 -66.35 0.28 -36.05
C ILE A 774 -66.75 -1.16 -35.79
N ASP A 775 -65.92 -1.96 -35.10
CA ASP A 775 -66.23 -3.37 -34.82
C ASP A 775 -67.50 -3.51 -33.98
N LYS A 776 -67.70 -2.62 -32.99
CA LYS A 776 -68.96 -2.54 -32.24
C LYS A 776 -70.15 -2.21 -33.13
N ALA A 777 -70.00 -1.24 -34.04
CA ALA A 777 -71.05 -0.87 -34.98
C ALA A 777 -71.36 -2.00 -35.99
N ILE A 778 -70.35 -2.74 -36.45
CA ILE A 778 -70.53 -3.95 -37.28
C ILE A 778 -71.35 -4.99 -36.52
N THR A 779 -71.01 -5.24 -35.25
CA THR A 779 -71.73 -6.20 -34.40
C THR A 779 -73.19 -5.78 -34.20
N ALA A 780 -73.44 -4.51 -33.89
CA ALA A 780 -74.79 -3.98 -33.65
C ALA A 780 -75.71 -4.01 -34.89
N VAL A 781 -75.16 -4.01 -36.10
CA VAL A 781 -75.91 -4.10 -37.36
C VAL A 781 -76.13 -5.56 -37.79
N ALA A 782 -75.34 -6.49 -37.27
CA ALA A 782 -75.48 -7.91 -37.54
C ALA A 782 -76.53 -8.60 -36.65
N GLU A 783 -76.82 -8.02 -35.48
CA GLU A 783 -77.92 -8.37 -34.57
C GLU A 783 -79.25 -7.78 -35.03
#